data_AF-N9DJ04-F1
#
_entry.id   AF-N9DJ04-F1
#
_cell.length_a   1.000
_cell.length_b   1.000
_cell.length_c   1.000
_cell.angle_alpha   90.00
_cell.angle_beta   90.00
_cell.angle_gamma   90.00
#
_symmetry.space_group_name_H-M   'P 1'
#
loop_
_entity.id
_entity.type
_entity.pdbx_description
1 polymer ?
#
loop_
_entity_poly.entity_id
_entity_poly.type
_entity_poly.pdbx_seq_one_letter_code
_entity_poly.pdbx_strand_id
1 'polypeptide(L)'
;MHKERSVSELANAAQQLLRISPELSYLIQDQQDLASQITAHQLFKINQEQRRIHIAYPFFDIQFFTPQPAAEYAADSLVRSNFDYQHHKSEQLEDFFLQDIHFQTGDLKAQHPLFLRGKAQQLREILADDIFNRVLGEQKLTAALQRMNPSQAQFTDQLMMDLQFYHVPAVQNSLVDQTPIDKNILQCFQQLCRLDTVLAHDFLPLQPLMESFDEFCFSAAQFLDPSVYRIVSLFYREQFNLNELIELEDDIRLLYLHAKEQPHLLGFVRLMNREVWHRSDLLSKQYFLTANHRIWQKKAALLPLFDCKRAVNWLFKQSAEVLDWISLNIQHSNIRTAVTALSFVDCSQMHPQIILAVLQYFQHVCARLFIQSCHAIAIEQNWFEHPQNKTVVLQGTKQAMDDHRVAIRPSILYLDEWMALASNIAKHDDLAMKKVYLRLSRVMQAFMLHLQKVTLNFPEDLMAFILPETQRDRDFYTVLQRHKMPQDVFRQQFYVQNSGTIRKSIFDAYVRDYLSAYFAETKAVPKTVTWSGLFQQSVAWHENNQKEEILAKLKKEFSLADWKPFCAAADVYFEQWHFQELQSVERIIEESKKFQHCLAASYAQRIIEGEYAAFHMSHLLHPLRMTLGCIRQNGQLSFDQLELPNNEKAAEHLVQAAQQFIQWLNAEIDK
;
A
#
# COMPACT_ATOMS: atom_id res chain seq x y z
N MET A 1 -33.67 -9.22 -27.61
CA MET A 1 -32.61 -10.12 -27.11
C MET A 1 -31.65 -10.36 -28.27
N HIS A 2 -30.61 -9.54 -28.39
CA HIS A 2 -29.57 -9.76 -29.41
C HIS A 2 -28.62 -10.84 -28.87
N LYS A 3 -28.45 -11.94 -29.63
CA LYS A 3 -27.32 -12.86 -29.40
C LYS A 3 -26.05 -12.05 -29.64
N GLU A 4 -25.13 -12.01 -28.67
CA GLU A 4 -23.75 -11.63 -28.93
C GLU A 4 -23.22 -12.55 -30.03
N ARG A 5 -22.90 -11.98 -31.20
CA ARG A 5 -22.38 -12.72 -32.35
C ARG A 5 -20.92 -13.04 -32.11
N SER A 6 -20.48 -14.24 -32.47
CA SER A 6 -19.07 -14.58 -32.27
C SER A 6 -18.20 -13.83 -33.28
N VAL A 7 -17.04 -13.34 -32.83
CA VAL A 7 -16.04 -12.65 -33.70
C VAL A 7 -15.68 -13.49 -34.93
N SER A 8 -15.70 -14.83 -34.79
CA SER A 8 -15.43 -15.77 -35.88
C SER A 8 -16.49 -15.78 -36.97
N GLU A 9 -17.78 -15.60 -36.63
CA GLU A 9 -18.86 -15.57 -37.62
C GLU A 9 -18.78 -14.30 -38.48
N LEU A 10 -18.50 -13.16 -37.84
CA LEU A 10 -18.34 -11.87 -38.53
C LEU A 10 -17.10 -11.85 -39.43
N ALA A 11 -15.97 -12.38 -38.96
CA ALA A 11 -14.75 -12.49 -39.77
C ALA A 11 -14.96 -13.39 -41.00
N ASN A 12 -15.64 -14.54 -40.83
CA ASN A 12 -15.96 -15.43 -41.94
C ASN A 12 -16.88 -14.77 -42.98
N ALA A 13 -17.90 -14.04 -42.52
CA ALA A 13 -18.78 -13.28 -43.41
C ALA A 13 -18.03 -12.19 -44.17
N ALA A 14 -17.18 -11.44 -43.49
CA ALA A 14 -16.33 -10.42 -44.12
C ALA A 14 -15.46 -11.04 -45.21
N GLN A 15 -14.77 -12.16 -44.94
CA GLN A 15 -13.96 -12.85 -45.94
C GLN A 15 -14.77 -13.33 -47.15
N GLN A 16 -16.02 -13.79 -46.95
CA GLN A 16 -16.89 -14.17 -48.06
C GLN A 16 -17.29 -12.97 -48.93
N LEU A 17 -17.59 -11.81 -48.31
CA LEU A 17 -17.87 -10.56 -49.04
C LEU A 17 -16.67 -10.10 -49.86
N LEU A 18 -15.47 -10.15 -49.29
CA LEU A 18 -14.24 -9.73 -49.97
C LEU A 18 -13.93 -10.60 -51.20
N ARG A 19 -14.19 -11.90 -51.12
CA ARG A 19 -13.99 -12.83 -52.26
C ARG A 19 -14.85 -12.52 -53.47
N ILE A 20 -16.04 -11.94 -53.26
CA ILE A 20 -16.99 -11.68 -54.35
C ILE A 20 -16.92 -10.25 -54.87
N SER A 21 -16.27 -9.31 -54.17
CA SER A 21 -16.11 -7.92 -54.60
C SER A 21 -14.63 -7.47 -54.57
N PRO A 22 -14.02 -7.29 -55.75
CA PRO A 22 -12.68 -6.71 -55.86
C PRO A 22 -12.58 -5.31 -55.23
N GLU A 23 -13.63 -4.49 -55.35
CA GLU A 23 -13.69 -3.14 -54.79
C GLU A 23 -13.58 -3.14 -53.27
N LEU A 24 -14.29 -4.05 -52.60
CA LEU A 24 -14.17 -4.22 -51.15
C LEU A 24 -12.78 -4.75 -50.77
N SER A 25 -12.19 -5.62 -51.58
CA SER A 25 -10.81 -6.09 -51.37
C SER A 25 -9.79 -4.94 -51.44
N TYR A 26 -9.93 -4.01 -52.40
CA TYR A 26 -9.10 -2.81 -52.46
C TYR A 26 -9.29 -1.91 -51.24
N LEU A 27 -10.51 -1.74 -50.75
CA LEU A 27 -10.78 -1.00 -49.51
C LEU A 27 -10.04 -1.61 -48.30
N ILE A 28 -10.00 -2.94 -48.18
CA ILE A 28 -9.23 -3.59 -47.11
C ILE A 28 -7.73 -3.40 -47.30
N GLN A 29 -7.23 -3.51 -48.53
CA GLN A 29 -5.81 -3.29 -48.82
C GLN A 29 -5.38 -1.86 -48.43
N ASP A 30 -6.17 -0.85 -48.78
CA ASP A 30 -5.89 0.55 -48.40
C ASP A 30 -5.81 0.71 -46.87
N GLN A 31 -6.69 0.03 -46.12
CA GLN A 31 -6.65 0.05 -44.66
C GLN A 31 -5.38 -0.67 -44.15
N GLN A 32 -5.03 -1.83 -44.71
CA GLN A 32 -3.84 -2.59 -44.32
C GLN A 32 -2.55 -1.81 -44.59
N ASP A 33 -2.48 -1.08 -45.70
CA ASP A 33 -1.32 -0.25 -46.04
C ASP A 33 -1.10 0.87 -45.01
N LEU A 34 -2.17 1.49 -44.51
CA LEU A 34 -2.10 2.43 -43.39
C LEU A 34 -1.74 1.72 -42.08
N ALA A 35 -2.41 0.61 -41.77
CA ALA A 35 -2.19 -0.14 -40.54
C ALA A 35 -0.78 -0.72 -40.43
N SER A 36 -0.13 -1.04 -41.55
CA SER A 36 1.25 -1.58 -41.58
C SER A 36 2.28 -0.62 -40.97
N GLN A 37 1.95 0.67 -40.88
CA GLN A 37 2.78 1.69 -40.24
C GLN A 37 2.63 1.68 -38.71
N ILE A 38 1.59 1.02 -38.20
CA ILE A 38 1.25 0.92 -36.77
C ILE A 38 1.60 -0.49 -36.28
N THR A 39 2.51 -0.60 -35.33
CA THR A 39 2.77 -1.88 -34.63
C THR A 39 2.46 -1.73 -33.15
N ALA A 40 1.95 -2.79 -32.52
CA ALA A 40 1.54 -2.74 -31.10
C ALA A 40 2.71 -2.31 -30.19
N HIS A 41 3.92 -2.84 -30.43
CA HIS A 41 5.13 -2.50 -29.68
C HIS A 41 5.68 -1.08 -29.94
N GLN A 42 5.20 -0.40 -30.98
CA GLN A 42 5.61 0.98 -31.31
C GLN A 42 4.43 1.95 -31.29
N LEU A 43 3.28 1.52 -30.78
CA LEU A 43 2.07 2.33 -30.76
C LEU A 43 2.29 3.61 -29.96
N PHE A 44 3.03 3.50 -28.86
CA PHE A 44 3.47 4.63 -28.05
C PHE A 44 4.99 4.76 -28.17
N LYS A 45 5.46 5.91 -28.64
CA LYS A 45 6.89 6.22 -28.67
C LYS A 45 7.13 7.55 -27.97
N ILE A 46 7.88 7.51 -26.88
CA ILE A 46 8.22 8.70 -26.09
C ILE A 46 9.59 9.22 -26.53
N ASN A 47 9.62 10.45 -27.04
CA ASN A 47 10.85 11.19 -27.25
C ASN A 47 11.12 12.04 -25.99
N GLN A 48 12.03 11.58 -25.14
CA GLN A 48 12.37 12.24 -23.88
C GLN A 48 13.06 13.59 -24.09
N GLU A 49 13.91 13.72 -25.12
CA GLU A 49 14.63 14.96 -25.41
C GLU A 49 13.68 16.07 -25.86
N GLN A 50 12.73 15.73 -26.73
CA GLN A 50 11.73 16.67 -27.22
C GLN A 50 10.48 16.75 -26.33
N ARG A 51 10.37 15.91 -25.29
CA ARG A 51 9.18 15.79 -24.43
C ARG A 51 7.91 15.65 -25.26
N ARG A 52 7.92 14.67 -26.15
CA ARG A 52 6.82 14.40 -27.09
C ARG A 52 6.43 12.94 -27.04
N ILE A 53 5.14 12.68 -27.02
CA ILE A 53 4.57 11.35 -27.19
C ILE A 53 4.10 11.25 -28.64
N HIS A 54 4.60 10.24 -29.36
CA HIS A 54 4.04 9.85 -30.64
C HIS A 54 3.07 8.69 -30.44
N ILE A 55 1.88 8.82 -31.01
CA ILE A 55 0.82 7.81 -30.96
C ILE A 55 0.59 7.34 -32.39
N ALA A 56 0.65 6.01 -32.58
CA ALA A 56 0.55 5.39 -33.90
C ALA A 56 1.44 6.11 -34.92
N TYR A 57 2.73 6.25 -34.62
CA TYR A 57 3.64 7.05 -35.43
C TYR A 57 3.55 6.67 -36.92
N PRO A 58 3.41 7.62 -37.86
CA PRO A 58 3.57 9.08 -37.69
C PRO A 58 2.26 9.88 -37.52
N PHE A 59 1.13 9.26 -37.18
CA PHE A 59 -0.18 9.88 -37.32
C PHE A 59 -0.48 10.98 -36.31
N PHE A 60 -0.07 10.82 -35.06
CA PHE A 60 -0.45 11.73 -33.97
C PHE A 60 0.69 12.00 -33.01
N ASP A 61 0.64 13.16 -32.37
CA ASP A 61 1.58 13.51 -31.34
C ASP A 61 0.99 14.42 -30.25
N ILE A 62 1.55 14.31 -29.05
CA ILE A 62 1.27 15.20 -27.92
C ILE A 62 2.61 15.81 -27.49
N GLN A 63 2.70 17.13 -27.59
CA GLN A 63 3.88 17.90 -27.22
C GLN A 63 3.69 18.51 -25.83
N PHE A 64 4.71 18.34 -24.98
CA PHE A 64 4.74 18.93 -23.64
C PHE A 64 5.74 20.09 -23.60
N PHE A 65 5.32 21.21 -23.01
CA PHE A 65 6.13 22.41 -22.88
C PHE A 65 6.52 22.67 -21.43
N THR A 66 7.65 23.33 -21.27
CA THR A 66 8.16 23.70 -19.94
C THR A 66 7.61 25.07 -19.57
N PRO A 67 7.05 25.27 -18.35
CA PRO A 67 6.63 26.58 -17.91
C PRO A 67 7.79 27.58 -17.96
N GLN A 68 7.58 28.72 -18.62
CA GLN A 68 8.55 29.82 -18.57
C GLN A 68 8.23 30.74 -17.38
N PRO A 69 9.25 31.16 -16.61
CA PRO A 69 9.05 32.14 -15.55
C PRO A 69 8.57 33.46 -16.16
N ALA A 70 7.52 34.00 -15.56
CA ALA A 70 6.74 35.16 -16.03
C ALA A 70 7.57 36.27 -16.70
N ALA A 71 7.53 36.30 -18.03
CA ALA A 71 7.85 37.46 -18.85
C ALA A 71 6.99 37.44 -20.12
N GLU A 72 5.84 38.11 -20.05
CA GLU A 72 5.09 38.79 -21.13
C GLU A 72 4.63 38.01 -22.38
N TYR A 73 4.93 36.72 -22.53
CA TYR A 73 4.36 35.88 -23.59
C TYR A 73 4.01 34.47 -23.06
N ALA A 74 2.93 34.39 -22.27
CA ALA A 74 2.24 33.13 -22.03
C ALA A 74 1.45 32.73 -23.29
N ALA A 75 2.14 32.34 -24.35
CA ALA A 75 1.48 31.97 -25.60
C ALA A 75 1.23 30.45 -25.70
N ASP A 76 2.13 29.63 -25.13
CA ASP A 76 2.04 28.19 -25.26
C ASP A 76 1.45 27.54 -24.01
N SER A 77 0.36 26.78 -24.20
CA SER A 77 -0.18 25.84 -23.20
C SER A 77 0.86 24.79 -22.84
N LEU A 78 0.76 24.22 -21.63
CA LEU A 78 1.66 23.17 -21.16
C LEU A 78 1.59 21.89 -22.01
N VAL A 79 0.43 21.63 -22.60
CA VAL A 79 0.16 20.46 -23.46
C VAL A 79 -0.42 20.93 -24.79
N ARG A 80 0.11 20.42 -25.89
CA ARG A 80 -0.48 20.58 -27.22
C ARG A 80 -0.70 19.23 -27.86
N SER A 81 -1.95 18.85 -28.01
CA SER A 81 -2.39 17.67 -28.75
C SER A 81 -2.45 17.96 -30.25
N ASN A 82 -1.98 17.01 -31.06
CA ASN A 82 -2.12 17.02 -32.51
C ASN A 82 -2.76 15.71 -32.97
N PHE A 83 -4.09 15.74 -33.07
CA PHE A 83 -4.92 14.64 -33.56
C PHE A 83 -5.48 14.90 -34.98
N ASP A 84 -4.90 15.88 -35.69
CA ASP A 84 -5.21 16.17 -37.09
C ASP A 84 -4.14 15.53 -37.99
N TYR A 85 -4.59 14.76 -38.96
CA TYR A 85 -3.73 14.24 -40.02
C TYR A 85 -4.48 14.32 -41.35
N GLN A 86 -3.84 14.93 -42.35
CA GLN A 86 -4.46 15.16 -43.67
C GLN A 86 -5.85 15.83 -43.57
N HIS A 87 -6.00 16.82 -42.68
CA HIS A 87 -7.25 17.57 -42.46
C HIS A 87 -8.40 16.76 -41.86
N HIS A 88 -8.13 15.56 -41.33
CA HIS A 88 -9.07 14.74 -40.60
C HIS A 88 -8.69 14.73 -39.13
N LYS A 89 -9.57 15.25 -38.28
CA LYS A 89 -9.41 15.26 -36.84
C LYS A 89 -9.99 13.98 -36.23
N SER A 90 -9.21 13.27 -35.42
CA SER A 90 -9.68 12.09 -34.70
C SER A 90 -10.17 12.44 -33.29
N GLU A 91 -11.46 12.80 -33.16
CA GLU A 91 -12.04 13.24 -31.89
C GLU A 91 -12.04 12.13 -30.82
N GLN A 92 -12.38 10.91 -31.22
CA GLN A 92 -12.43 9.77 -30.28
C GLN A 92 -11.05 9.38 -29.74
N LEU A 93 -10.00 9.49 -30.56
CA LEU A 93 -8.64 9.32 -30.08
C LEU A 93 -8.25 10.46 -29.15
N GLU A 94 -8.55 11.71 -29.52
CA GLU A 94 -8.27 12.85 -28.66
C GLU A 94 -8.91 12.68 -27.28
N ASP A 95 -10.20 12.35 -27.21
CA ASP A 95 -10.91 12.10 -25.95
C ASP A 95 -10.30 10.93 -25.17
N PHE A 96 -9.96 9.82 -25.85
CA PHE A 96 -9.34 8.67 -25.20
C PHE A 96 -8.00 9.03 -24.54
N PHE A 97 -7.13 9.74 -25.24
CA PHE A 97 -5.81 10.12 -24.69
C PHE A 97 -5.88 11.23 -23.65
N LEU A 98 -6.85 12.15 -23.77
CA LEU A 98 -6.97 13.25 -22.82
C LEU A 98 -7.69 12.85 -21.52
N GLN A 99 -8.70 11.99 -21.60
CA GLN A 99 -9.61 11.71 -20.48
C GLN A 99 -9.53 10.26 -19.95
N ASP A 100 -9.37 9.27 -20.83
CA ASP A 100 -9.48 7.85 -20.46
C ASP A 100 -8.17 7.23 -19.96
N ILE A 101 -7.01 7.77 -20.39
CA ILE A 101 -5.70 7.30 -19.96
C ILE A 101 -5.32 7.94 -18.63
N HIS A 102 -5.07 7.08 -17.65
CA HIS A 102 -4.62 7.50 -16.33
C HIS A 102 -3.15 7.12 -16.14
N PHE A 103 -2.33 8.13 -15.90
CA PHE A 103 -0.91 7.99 -15.59
C PHE A 103 -0.70 7.85 -14.09
N GLN A 104 0.01 6.80 -13.69
CA GLN A 104 0.24 6.48 -12.28
C GLN A 104 1.34 7.37 -11.68
N THR A 105 1.06 7.96 -10.52
CA THR A 105 1.99 8.83 -9.76
C THR A 105 2.34 8.28 -8.39
N GLY A 106 1.43 7.50 -7.78
CA GLY A 106 1.68 6.91 -6.46
C GLY A 106 1.02 5.54 -6.22
N ASP A 107 -0.05 5.18 -6.93
CA ASP A 107 -0.52 3.78 -6.91
C ASP A 107 0.28 2.96 -7.90
N LEU A 108 1.47 2.53 -7.49
CA LEU A 108 2.38 1.79 -8.35
C LEU A 108 2.05 0.29 -8.45
N LYS A 109 0.87 -0.14 -7.99
CA LYS A 109 0.45 -1.55 -8.08
C LYS A 109 0.24 -1.97 -9.53
N ALA A 110 0.44 -3.27 -9.79
CA ALA A 110 0.11 -3.84 -11.09
C ALA A 110 -1.38 -3.66 -11.41
N GLN A 111 -1.69 -3.19 -12.62
CA GLN A 111 -3.06 -2.99 -13.08
C GLN A 111 -3.77 -4.33 -13.31
N HIS A 112 -5.08 -4.37 -13.06
CA HIS A 112 -5.85 -5.60 -13.21
C HIS A 112 -5.92 -6.04 -14.69
N PRO A 113 -5.65 -7.32 -15.04
CA PRO A 113 -5.62 -7.77 -16.44
C PRO A 113 -6.93 -7.52 -17.21
N LEU A 114 -8.10 -7.64 -16.57
CA LEU A 114 -9.38 -7.35 -17.22
C LEU A 114 -9.54 -5.86 -17.59
N PHE A 115 -9.00 -4.95 -16.77
CA PHE A 115 -9.02 -3.52 -17.07
C PHE A 115 -8.13 -3.21 -18.27
N LEU A 116 -6.89 -3.72 -18.26
CA LEU A 116 -5.94 -3.58 -19.38
C LEU A 116 -6.54 -4.15 -20.68
N ARG A 117 -7.16 -5.32 -20.61
CA ARG A 117 -7.84 -5.94 -21.74
C ARG A 117 -8.96 -5.06 -22.29
N GLY A 118 -9.79 -4.48 -21.42
CA GLY A 118 -10.88 -3.58 -21.81
C GLY A 118 -10.36 -2.32 -22.51
N LYS A 119 -9.33 -1.66 -21.94
CA LYS A 119 -8.75 -0.45 -22.54
C LYS A 119 -7.99 -0.72 -23.84
N ALA A 120 -7.27 -1.84 -23.92
CA ALA A 120 -6.61 -2.25 -25.16
C ALA A 120 -7.62 -2.56 -26.28
N GLN A 121 -8.73 -3.24 -25.95
CA GLN A 121 -9.81 -3.49 -26.91
C GLN A 121 -10.48 -2.19 -27.38
N GLN A 122 -10.79 -1.28 -26.45
CA GLN A 122 -11.35 0.04 -26.78
C GLN A 122 -10.42 0.82 -27.72
N LEU A 123 -9.12 0.89 -27.42
CA LEU A 123 -8.14 1.58 -28.27
C LEU A 123 -8.03 0.95 -29.66
N ARG A 124 -8.06 -0.38 -29.73
CA ARG A 124 -8.04 -1.11 -31.00
C ARG A 124 -9.26 -0.78 -31.87
N GLU A 125 -10.45 -0.70 -31.28
CA GLU A 125 -11.69 -0.35 -31.99
C GLU A 125 -11.64 1.09 -32.51
N ILE A 126 -11.22 2.04 -31.66
CA ILE A 126 -11.09 3.45 -32.06
C ILE A 126 -10.09 3.61 -33.23
N LEU A 127 -8.94 2.93 -33.17
CA LEU A 127 -7.94 2.96 -34.25
C LEU A 127 -8.47 2.32 -35.54
N ALA A 128 -9.24 1.23 -35.46
CA ALA A 128 -9.85 0.62 -36.63
C ALA A 128 -10.86 1.56 -37.30
N ASP A 129 -11.70 2.24 -36.52
CA ASP A 129 -12.65 3.24 -37.01
C ASP A 129 -11.93 4.44 -37.65
N ASP A 130 -10.88 4.95 -37.01
CA ASP A 130 -10.10 6.07 -37.53
C ASP A 130 -9.40 5.74 -38.87
N ILE A 131 -8.80 4.54 -38.97
CA ILE A 131 -8.19 4.04 -40.23
C ILE A 131 -9.25 3.91 -41.32
N PHE A 132 -10.42 3.36 -40.99
CA PHE A 132 -11.52 3.21 -41.95
C PHE A 132 -11.99 4.57 -42.49
N ASN A 133 -12.10 5.59 -41.62
CA ASN A 133 -12.48 6.93 -42.02
C ASN A 133 -11.43 7.59 -42.93
N ARG A 134 -10.13 7.42 -42.63
CA ARG A 134 -9.02 8.00 -43.42
C ARG A 134 -8.94 7.50 -44.85
N VAL A 135 -9.27 6.23 -45.08
CA VAL A 135 -9.30 5.66 -46.44
C VAL A 135 -10.55 6.06 -47.22
N LEU A 136 -11.39 6.97 -46.68
CA LEU A 136 -12.72 7.31 -47.18
C LEU A 136 -13.63 6.07 -47.24
N GLY A 137 -13.57 5.25 -46.19
CA GLY A 137 -14.18 3.92 -46.15
C GLY A 137 -15.67 3.94 -46.45
N GLU A 138 -16.44 4.87 -45.89
CA GLU A 138 -17.89 4.98 -46.14
C GLU A 138 -18.19 5.26 -47.62
N GLN A 139 -17.43 6.15 -48.26
CA GLN A 139 -17.62 6.51 -49.67
C GLN A 139 -17.26 5.34 -50.58
N LYS A 140 -16.11 4.69 -50.33
CA LYS A 140 -15.66 3.52 -51.10
C LYS A 140 -16.58 2.32 -50.92
N LEU A 141 -17.07 2.08 -49.69
CA LEU A 141 -18.04 1.05 -49.38
C LEU A 141 -19.36 1.28 -50.12
N THR A 142 -19.90 2.50 -50.04
CA THR A 142 -21.14 2.86 -50.75
C THR A 142 -21.00 2.67 -52.25
N ALA A 143 -19.88 3.14 -52.82
CA ALA A 143 -19.60 2.97 -54.25
C ALA A 143 -19.43 1.49 -54.65
N ALA A 144 -18.80 0.67 -53.80
CA ALA A 144 -18.64 -0.77 -54.04
C ALA A 144 -19.99 -1.48 -54.04
N LEU A 145 -20.85 -1.22 -53.04
CA LEU A 145 -22.19 -1.82 -52.96
C LEU A 145 -23.08 -1.43 -54.15
N GLN A 146 -23.02 -0.16 -54.60
CA GLN A 146 -23.78 0.33 -55.75
C GLN A 146 -23.29 -0.18 -57.11
N ARG A 147 -22.07 -0.74 -57.17
CA ARG A 147 -21.48 -1.28 -58.41
C ARG A 147 -21.57 -2.81 -58.50
N MET A 148 -22.14 -3.46 -57.48
CA MET A 148 -22.32 -4.91 -57.49
C MET A 148 -23.22 -5.34 -58.65
N ASN A 149 -22.87 -6.44 -59.30
CA ASN A 149 -23.76 -7.10 -60.26
C ASN A 149 -24.91 -7.83 -59.53
N PRO A 150 -26.01 -8.21 -60.22
CA PRO A 150 -27.17 -8.81 -59.58
C PRO A 150 -26.87 -10.07 -58.77
N SER A 151 -25.92 -10.90 -59.23
CA SER A 151 -25.53 -12.13 -58.51
C SER A 151 -24.74 -11.84 -57.23
N GLN A 152 -23.85 -10.84 -57.26
CA GLN A 152 -23.12 -10.36 -56.08
C GLN A 152 -24.08 -9.75 -55.07
N ALA A 153 -25.02 -8.90 -55.51
CA ALA A 153 -26.01 -8.28 -54.64
C ALA A 153 -26.92 -9.31 -53.97
N GLN A 154 -27.37 -10.33 -54.70
CA GLN A 154 -28.16 -11.43 -54.16
C GLN A 154 -27.40 -12.22 -53.08
N PHE A 155 -26.15 -12.56 -53.34
CA PHE A 155 -25.32 -13.27 -52.37
C PHE A 155 -25.05 -12.42 -51.13
N THR A 156 -24.69 -11.14 -51.31
CA THR A 156 -24.46 -10.18 -50.23
C THR A 156 -25.69 -10.06 -49.33
N ASP A 157 -26.87 -9.87 -49.92
CA ASP A 157 -28.14 -9.79 -49.18
C ASP A 157 -28.44 -11.08 -48.42
N GLN A 158 -28.23 -12.24 -49.04
CA GLN A 158 -28.45 -13.54 -48.40
C GLN A 158 -27.51 -13.72 -47.19
N LEU A 159 -26.22 -13.41 -47.35
CA LEU A 159 -25.24 -13.49 -46.27
C LEU A 159 -25.61 -12.56 -45.10
N MET A 160 -26.01 -11.33 -45.38
CA MET A 160 -26.40 -10.36 -44.35
C MET A 160 -27.70 -10.73 -43.64
N MET A 161 -28.66 -11.31 -44.37
CA MET A 161 -29.92 -11.82 -43.81
C MET A 161 -29.69 -13.07 -42.94
N ASP A 162 -28.79 -13.97 -43.34
CA ASP A 162 -28.40 -15.14 -42.55
C ASP A 162 -27.75 -14.74 -41.22
N LEU A 163 -26.98 -13.65 -41.23
CA LEU A 163 -26.41 -13.03 -40.02
C LEU A 163 -27.41 -12.18 -39.23
N GLN A 164 -28.64 -12.04 -39.73
CA GLN A 164 -29.72 -11.24 -39.13
C GLN A 164 -29.37 -9.76 -39.00
N PHE A 165 -28.59 -9.19 -39.93
CA PHE A 165 -28.36 -7.74 -39.98
C PHE A 165 -29.61 -6.98 -40.44
N TYR A 166 -30.36 -7.57 -41.37
CA TYR A 166 -31.67 -7.07 -41.84
C TYR A 166 -32.50 -8.23 -42.40
N HIS A 167 -33.76 -7.97 -42.78
CA HIS A 167 -34.72 -9.01 -43.21
C HIS A 167 -35.24 -8.85 -44.65
N VAL A 168 -34.86 -7.78 -45.34
CA VAL A 168 -35.32 -7.45 -46.69
C VAL A 168 -34.08 -7.22 -47.56
N PRO A 169 -34.02 -7.68 -48.82
CA PRO A 169 -32.84 -7.59 -49.68
C PRO A 169 -32.50 -6.14 -50.05
N ALA A 170 -31.77 -5.48 -49.16
CA ALA A 170 -31.52 -4.05 -49.21
C ALA A 170 -30.58 -3.63 -50.34
N VAL A 171 -29.56 -4.45 -50.65
CA VAL A 171 -28.62 -4.15 -51.72
C VAL A 171 -29.28 -4.33 -53.09
N GLN A 172 -30.03 -5.42 -53.28
CA GLN A 172 -30.78 -5.65 -54.52
C GLN A 172 -31.84 -4.57 -54.75
N ASN A 173 -32.63 -4.22 -53.73
CA ASN A 173 -33.65 -3.18 -53.84
C ASN A 173 -33.03 -1.82 -54.21
N SER A 174 -31.90 -1.48 -53.58
CA SER A 174 -31.15 -0.24 -53.90
C SER A 174 -30.69 -0.21 -55.37
N LEU A 175 -30.20 -1.32 -55.91
CA LEU A 175 -29.78 -1.42 -57.31
C LEU A 175 -30.95 -1.36 -58.31
N VAL A 176 -32.08 -1.98 -57.98
CA VAL A 176 -33.29 -1.99 -58.83
C VAL A 176 -33.98 -0.64 -58.84
N ASP A 177 -34.20 -0.06 -57.65
CA ASP A 177 -34.96 1.18 -57.48
C ASP A 177 -34.10 2.44 -57.65
N GLN A 178 -32.77 2.28 -57.84
CA GLN A 178 -31.77 3.37 -57.87
C GLN A 178 -31.86 4.29 -56.65
N THR A 179 -32.18 3.71 -55.50
CA THR A 179 -32.29 4.43 -54.23
C THR A 179 -31.04 4.21 -53.38
N PRO A 180 -30.64 5.19 -52.54
CA PRO A 180 -29.50 5.00 -51.64
C PRO A 180 -29.80 3.94 -50.58
N ILE A 181 -28.79 3.14 -50.22
CA ILE A 181 -28.88 2.17 -49.13
C ILE A 181 -29.07 2.92 -47.81
N ASP A 182 -29.96 2.41 -46.95
CA ASP A 182 -30.21 2.98 -45.62
C ASP A 182 -28.92 3.07 -44.78
N LYS A 183 -28.77 4.16 -44.03
CA LYS A 183 -27.57 4.41 -43.21
C LYS A 183 -27.31 3.32 -42.17
N ASN A 184 -28.34 2.76 -41.55
CA ASN A 184 -28.17 1.69 -40.55
C ASN A 184 -27.64 0.41 -41.19
N ILE A 185 -28.02 0.15 -42.44
CA ILE A 185 -27.54 -1.00 -43.21
C ILE A 185 -26.09 -0.77 -43.64
N LEU A 186 -25.75 0.45 -44.08
CA LEU A 186 -24.37 0.83 -44.37
C LEU A 186 -23.44 0.65 -43.15
N GLN A 187 -23.91 1.02 -41.95
CA GLN A 187 -23.15 0.79 -40.70
C GLN A 187 -22.88 -0.70 -40.44
N CYS A 188 -23.82 -1.59 -40.78
CA CYS A 188 -23.60 -3.03 -40.66
C CYS A 188 -22.48 -3.52 -41.60
N PHE A 189 -22.46 -3.02 -42.84
CA PHE A 189 -21.40 -3.33 -43.79
C PHE A 189 -20.05 -2.72 -43.39
N GLN A 190 -20.06 -1.51 -42.84
CA GLN A 190 -18.86 -0.89 -42.26
C GLN A 190 -18.27 -1.78 -41.18
N GLN A 191 -19.08 -2.29 -40.24
CA GLN A 191 -18.62 -3.21 -39.20
C GLN A 191 -17.91 -4.45 -39.78
N LEU A 192 -18.44 -5.01 -40.87
CA LEU A 192 -17.82 -6.17 -41.54
C LEU A 192 -16.54 -5.81 -42.31
N CYS A 193 -16.46 -4.61 -42.87
CA CYS A 193 -15.34 -4.16 -43.69
C CYS A 193 -14.23 -3.43 -42.91
N ARG A 194 -14.35 -3.31 -41.59
CA ARG A 194 -13.28 -2.80 -40.73
C ARG A 194 -12.18 -3.84 -40.52
N LEU A 195 -10.94 -3.37 -40.40
CA LEU A 195 -9.77 -4.24 -40.20
C LEU A 195 -9.87 -5.15 -38.97
N ASP A 196 -10.39 -4.65 -37.84
CA ASP A 196 -10.46 -5.42 -36.61
C ASP A 196 -11.46 -6.58 -36.68
N THR A 197 -12.44 -6.51 -37.59
CA THR A 197 -13.33 -7.63 -37.92
C THR A 197 -12.69 -8.57 -38.94
N VAL A 198 -12.10 -8.03 -40.02
CA VAL A 198 -11.54 -8.84 -41.13
C VAL A 198 -10.32 -9.65 -40.70
N LEU A 199 -9.39 -9.01 -40.00
CA LEU A 199 -8.14 -9.63 -39.53
C LEU A 199 -8.27 -10.25 -38.15
N ALA A 200 -9.40 -10.03 -37.45
CA ALA A 200 -9.64 -10.55 -36.11
C ALA A 200 -8.39 -10.40 -35.21
N HIS A 201 -7.78 -11.48 -34.74
CA HIS A 201 -6.68 -11.40 -33.78
C HIS A 201 -5.37 -10.82 -34.34
N ASP A 202 -5.22 -10.71 -35.66
CA ASP A 202 -3.97 -10.28 -36.30
C ASP A 202 -3.82 -8.75 -36.34
N PHE A 203 -4.93 -8.00 -36.36
CA PHE A 203 -4.90 -6.54 -36.26
C PHE A 203 -4.68 -6.11 -34.81
N LEU A 204 -3.56 -5.44 -34.53
CA LEU A 204 -3.12 -5.00 -33.20
C LEU A 204 -3.37 -6.07 -32.12
N PRO A 205 -2.51 -7.11 -32.07
CA PRO A 205 -2.69 -8.24 -31.15
C PRO A 205 -2.84 -7.76 -29.70
N LEU A 206 -3.85 -8.30 -29.01
CA LEU A 206 -4.33 -7.76 -27.73
C LEU A 206 -3.28 -7.83 -26.62
N GLN A 207 -2.52 -8.93 -26.53
CA GLN A 207 -1.52 -9.11 -25.47
C GLN A 207 -0.35 -8.11 -25.57
N PRO A 208 0.33 -7.96 -26.72
CA PRO A 208 1.30 -6.87 -26.92
C PRO A 208 0.73 -5.48 -26.66
N LEU A 209 -0.53 -5.23 -27.07
CA LEU A 209 -1.16 -3.94 -26.85
C LEU A 209 -1.42 -3.66 -25.37
N MET A 210 -1.84 -4.68 -24.60
CA MET A 210 -2.00 -4.58 -23.14
C MET A 210 -0.66 -4.26 -22.45
N GLU A 211 0.42 -4.91 -22.87
CA GLU A 211 1.77 -4.67 -22.33
C GLU A 211 2.25 -3.24 -22.62
N SER A 212 2.13 -2.80 -23.88
CA SER A 212 2.50 -1.43 -24.26
C SER A 212 1.62 -0.37 -23.59
N PHE A 213 0.32 -0.63 -23.41
CA PHE A 213 -0.58 0.28 -22.69
C PHE A 213 -0.24 0.35 -21.20
N ASP A 214 0.03 -0.79 -20.56
CA ASP A 214 0.45 -0.84 -19.15
C ASP A 214 1.75 -0.06 -18.96
N GLU A 215 2.78 -0.28 -19.79
CA GLU A 215 4.01 0.52 -19.73
C GLU A 215 3.77 2.02 -19.91
N PHE A 216 2.88 2.40 -20.83
CA PHE A 216 2.55 3.79 -21.10
C PHE A 216 1.90 4.48 -19.88
N CYS A 217 1.01 3.80 -19.14
CA CYS A 217 0.43 4.33 -17.90
C CYS A 217 1.46 4.68 -16.81
N PHE A 218 2.64 4.07 -16.80
CA PHE A 218 3.71 4.34 -15.83
C PHE A 218 4.80 5.29 -16.40
N SER A 219 4.56 5.90 -17.56
CA SER A 219 5.58 6.61 -18.32
C SER A 219 5.62 8.13 -18.11
N ALA A 220 4.76 8.70 -17.27
CA ALA A 220 4.63 10.16 -17.08
C ALA A 220 5.96 10.89 -16.78
N ALA A 221 6.82 10.31 -15.96
CA ALA A 221 8.13 10.88 -15.64
C ALA A 221 9.09 10.96 -16.85
N GLN A 222 8.81 10.22 -17.94
CA GLN A 222 9.64 10.19 -19.14
C GLN A 222 9.34 11.34 -20.11
N PHE A 223 8.10 11.84 -20.13
CA PHE A 223 7.68 12.91 -21.06
C PHE A 223 7.41 14.26 -20.39
N LEU A 224 7.16 14.29 -19.08
CA LEU A 224 6.99 15.55 -18.35
C LEU A 224 8.32 16.15 -17.90
N ASP A 225 8.34 17.48 -17.73
CA ASP A 225 9.42 18.13 -16.99
C ASP A 225 9.49 17.58 -15.55
N PRO A 226 10.66 17.30 -14.98
CA PRO A 226 10.77 16.77 -13.61
C PRO A 226 10.07 17.64 -12.56
N SER A 227 10.12 18.97 -12.69
CA SER A 227 9.43 19.89 -11.76
C SER A 227 7.92 19.89 -11.98
N VAL A 228 7.46 19.75 -13.23
CA VAL A 228 6.03 19.60 -13.54
C VAL A 228 5.50 18.27 -13.01
N TYR A 229 6.18 17.16 -13.31
CA TYR A 229 5.84 15.84 -12.77
C TYR A 229 5.82 15.86 -11.24
N ARG A 230 6.79 16.55 -10.62
CA ARG A 230 6.85 16.73 -9.18
C ARG A 230 5.61 17.46 -8.64
N ILE A 231 5.16 18.54 -9.27
CA ILE A 231 3.93 19.24 -8.88
C ILE A 231 2.72 18.31 -9.05
N VAL A 232 2.57 17.70 -10.22
CA VAL A 232 1.43 16.82 -10.55
C VAL A 232 1.31 15.67 -9.55
N SER A 233 2.42 14.98 -9.25
CA SER A 233 2.44 13.88 -8.25
C SER A 233 2.00 14.30 -6.84
N LEU A 234 2.08 15.60 -6.51
CA LEU A 234 1.62 16.10 -5.22
C LEU A 234 0.12 16.35 -5.19
N PHE A 235 -0.44 16.92 -6.26
CA PHE A 235 -1.86 17.23 -6.36
C PHE A 235 -2.69 15.98 -6.67
N TYR A 236 -2.19 15.13 -7.55
CA TYR A 236 -2.78 13.86 -7.93
C TYR A 236 -1.95 12.71 -7.37
N ARG A 237 -2.36 12.19 -6.22
CA ARG A 237 -1.55 11.26 -5.42
C ARG A 237 -1.46 9.84 -5.97
N GLU A 238 -2.51 9.39 -6.65
CA GLU A 238 -2.59 8.01 -7.14
C GLU A 238 -2.31 7.99 -8.64
N GLN A 239 -3.09 8.78 -9.39
CA GLN A 239 -3.05 8.87 -10.83
C GLN A 239 -3.64 10.20 -11.33
N PHE A 240 -3.36 10.57 -12.58
CA PHE A 240 -3.95 11.71 -13.28
C PHE A 240 -4.15 11.43 -14.78
N ASN A 241 -5.03 12.15 -15.45
CA ASN A 241 -5.14 12.18 -16.92
C ASN A 241 -4.64 13.51 -17.52
N LEU A 242 -4.52 13.60 -18.86
CA LEU A 242 -3.96 14.82 -19.48
C LEU A 242 -4.92 16.01 -19.39
N ASN A 243 -6.23 15.80 -19.33
CA ASN A 243 -7.18 16.89 -19.11
C ASN A 243 -6.99 17.52 -17.73
N GLU A 244 -6.84 16.72 -16.68
CA GLU A 244 -6.51 17.16 -15.33
C GLU A 244 -5.17 17.91 -15.29
N LEU A 245 -4.18 17.49 -16.07
CA LEU A 245 -2.92 18.20 -16.21
C LEU A 245 -3.11 19.60 -16.82
N ILE A 246 -3.98 19.73 -17.83
CA ILE A 246 -4.32 21.01 -18.46
C ILE A 246 -5.07 21.91 -17.46
N GLU A 247 -6.00 21.35 -16.68
CA GLU A 247 -6.72 22.10 -15.64
C GLU A 247 -5.80 22.60 -14.51
N LEU A 248 -4.73 21.87 -14.20
CA LEU A 248 -3.73 22.26 -13.20
C LEU A 248 -2.70 23.29 -13.72
N GLU A 249 -2.78 23.72 -14.98
CA GLU A 249 -1.73 24.53 -15.62
C GLU A 249 -1.38 25.82 -14.85
N ASP A 250 -2.39 26.55 -14.36
CA ASP A 250 -2.18 27.78 -13.58
C ASP A 250 -1.41 27.53 -12.28
N ASP A 251 -1.76 26.46 -11.58
CA ASP A 251 -1.11 26.08 -10.32
C ASP A 251 0.30 25.57 -10.56
N ILE A 252 0.53 24.86 -11.67
CA ILE A 252 1.87 24.47 -12.11
C ILE A 252 2.72 25.71 -12.36
N ARG A 253 2.21 26.73 -13.06
CA ARG A 253 2.94 27.97 -13.35
C ARG A 253 3.33 28.72 -12.09
N LEU A 254 2.44 28.77 -11.08
CA LEU A 254 2.73 29.39 -9.78
C LEU A 254 3.83 28.67 -9.01
N LEU A 255 3.87 27.34 -9.08
CA LEU A 255 4.75 26.51 -8.25
C LEU A 255 6.05 26.07 -8.94
N TYR A 256 6.16 26.26 -10.25
CA TYR A 256 7.25 25.73 -11.06
C TYR A 256 8.64 26.15 -10.56
N LEU A 257 8.83 27.42 -10.19
CA LEU A 257 10.11 27.89 -9.65
C LEU A 257 10.45 27.23 -8.31
N HIS A 258 9.46 27.09 -7.42
CA HIS A 258 9.64 26.41 -6.13
C HIS A 258 9.94 24.92 -6.30
N ALA A 259 9.29 24.26 -7.27
CA ALA A 259 9.56 22.87 -7.61
C ALA A 259 10.98 22.68 -8.15
N LYS A 260 11.51 23.66 -8.90
CA LYS A 260 12.88 23.63 -9.43
C LYS A 260 13.93 23.89 -8.36
N GLU A 261 13.70 24.86 -7.47
CA GLU A 261 14.68 25.27 -6.45
C GLU A 261 14.67 24.36 -5.22
N GLN A 262 13.49 23.95 -4.75
CA GLN A 262 13.29 23.20 -3.52
C GLN A 262 12.27 22.06 -3.69
N PRO A 263 12.51 21.10 -4.61
CA PRO A 263 11.55 20.03 -4.94
C PRO A 263 11.12 19.17 -3.75
N HIS A 264 12.03 18.97 -2.80
CA HIS A 264 11.81 18.14 -1.60
C HIS A 264 10.85 18.79 -0.59
N LEU A 265 10.77 20.11 -0.52
CA LEU A 265 9.88 20.83 0.40
C LEU A 265 8.49 21.10 -0.19
N LEU A 266 8.31 20.85 -1.48
CA LEU A 266 7.11 21.23 -2.22
C LEU A 266 5.83 20.58 -1.65
N GLY A 267 5.93 19.41 -1.01
CA GLY A 267 4.79 18.75 -0.37
C GLY A 267 4.05 19.62 0.65
N PHE A 268 4.73 20.57 1.31
CA PHE A 268 4.13 21.49 2.28
C PHE A 268 3.26 22.59 1.66
N VAL A 269 3.40 22.86 0.37
CA VAL A 269 2.57 23.86 -0.35
C VAL A 269 1.08 23.52 -0.27
N ARG A 270 0.74 22.23 -0.24
CA ARG A 270 -0.64 21.73 -0.08
C ARG A 270 -1.32 22.18 1.23
N LEU A 271 -0.52 22.56 2.23
CA LEU A 271 -0.96 23.06 3.53
C LEU A 271 -0.98 24.59 3.59
N MET A 272 -0.47 25.27 2.56
CA MET A 272 -0.42 26.71 2.46
C MET A 272 -1.61 27.26 1.67
N ASN A 273 -1.98 28.51 1.90
CA ASN A 273 -3.04 29.15 1.14
C ASN A 273 -2.55 29.46 -0.29
N ARG A 274 -3.40 29.27 -1.29
CA ARG A 274 -3.04 29.45 -2.71
C ARG A 274 -2.55 30.86 -3.02
N GLU A 275 -3.08 31.88 -2.33
CA GLU A 275 -2.75 33.28 -2.58
C GLU A 275 -1.30 33.63 -2.26
N VAL A 276 -0.56 32.78 -1.52
CA VAL A 276 0.85 33.03 -1.21
C VAL A 276 1.82 32.27 -2.11
N TRP A 277 1.34 31.38 -2.98
CA TRP A 277 2.19 30.50 -3.78
C TRP A 277 3.12 31.22 -4.76
N HIS A 278 2.80 32.45 -5.16
CA HIS A 278 3.64 33.27 -6.03
C HIS A 278 4.86 33.89 -5.32
N ARG A 279 4.97 33.77 -3.99
CA ARG A 279 6.01 34.44 -3.22
C ARG A 279 7.33 33.68 -3.28
N SER A 280 8.42 34.37 -3.61
CA SER A 280 9.76 33.77 -3.65
C SER A 280 10.21 33.14 -2.31
N ASP A 281 9.71 33.63 -1.18
CA ASP A 281 10.05 33.14 0.15
C ASP A 281 9.10 32.06 0.70
N LEU A 282 8.18 31.52 -0.12
CA LEU A 282 7.10 30.59 0.27
C LEU A 282 7.57 29.46 1.20
N LEU A 283 8.71 28.84 0.89
CA LEU A 283 9.27 27.70 1.61
C LEU A 283 10.37 28.11 2.61
N SER A 284 10.36 29.35 3.11
CA SER A 284 11.34 29.81 4.09
C SER A 284 11.16 29.13 5.47
N LYS A 285 12.28 28.87 6.15
CA LYS A 285 12.30 28.23 7.50
C LYS A 285 11.46 28.99 8.54
N GLN A 286 11.32 30.29 8.40
CA GLN A 286 10.59 31.13 9.35
C GLN A 286 9.11 30.75 9.43
N TYR A 287 8.51 30.36 8.31
CA TYR A 287 7.10 29.97 8.27
C TYR A 287 6.81 28.67 9.01
N PHE A 288 7.78 27.75 9.09
CA PHE A 288 7.65 26.50 9.85
C PHE A 288 7.71 26.70 11.38
N LEU A 289 8.31 27.81 11.83
CA LEU A 289 8.50 28.17 13.24
C LEU A 289 7.45 29.14 13.77
N THR A 290 6.53 29.62 12.93
CA THR A 290 5.56 30.65 13.28
C THR A 290 4.15 30.20 12.99
N ALA A 291 3.23 30.46 13.92
CA ALA A 291 1.81 30.31 13.67
C ALA A 291 1.34 31.50 12.83
N ASN A 292 1.08 31.27 11.53
CA ASN A 292 0.65 32.32 10.62
C ASN A 292 -0.47 31.84 9.70
N HIS A 293 -1.70 32.25 9.99
CA HIS A 293 -2.91 31.90 9.22
C HIS A 293 -2.95 32.53 7.82
N ARG A 294 -2.09 33.51 7.51
CA ARG A 294 -1.96 34.03 6.15
C ARG A 294 -1.17 33.08 5.25
N ILE A 295 -0.23 32.33 5.83
CA ILE A 295 0.59 31.37 5.10
C ILE A 295 -0.07 30.00 5.11
N TRP A 296 -0.41 29.50 6.29
CA TRP A 296 -0.96 28.17 6.48
C TRP A 296 -2.49 28.17 6.44
N GLN A 297 -3.06 27.14 5.83
CA GLN A 297 -4.50 26.88 5.88
C GLN A 297 -4.93 26.65 7.34
N LYS A 298 -6.20 26.98 7.66
CA LYS A 298 -6.75 26.89 9.03
C LYS A 298 -6.56 25.51 9.68
N LYS A 299 -6.66 24.43 8.88
CA LYS A 299 -6.48 23.05 9.34
C LYS A 299 -5.02 22.66 9.62
N ALA A 300 -4.06 23.41 9.08
CA ALA A 300 -2.64 23.11 9.22
C ALA A 300 -2.00 23.75 10.46
N ALA A 301 -2.43 24.95 10.86
CA ALA A 301 -1.77 25.67 11.96
C ALA A 301 -2.74 26.49 12.83
N LEU A 302 -3.06 25.94 14.02
CA LEU A 302 -3.37 26.73 15.23
C LEU A 302 -2.07 27.09 15.99
N LEU A 303 -1.10 26.17 15.97
CA LEU A 303 0.26 26.29 16.50
C LEU A 303 1.28 26.30 15.35
N PRO A 304 2.53 26.74 15.57
CA PRO A 304 3.63 26.50 14.61
C PRO A 304 3.70 25.03 14.21
N LEU A 305 4.15 24.73 12.98
CA LEU A 305 4.34 23.32 12.57
C LEU A 305 5.40 22.63 13.44
N PHE A 306 6.44 23.37 13.84
CA PHE A 306 7.46 22.89 14.76
C PHE A 306 7.86 23.98 15.76
N ASP A 307 8.08 23.57 17.00
CA ASP A 307 8.41 24.45 18.12
C ASP A 307 9.91 24.80 18.23
N CYS A 308 10.78 24.04 17.57
CA CYS A 308 12.23 24.24 17.69
C CYS A 308 12.95 24.34 16.34
N LYS A 309 13.98 25.20 16.29
CA LYS A 309 14.83 25.40 15.11
C LYS A 309 15.52 24.12 14.66
N ARG A 310 15.84 23.23 15.60
CA ARG A 310 16.51 21.96 15.33
C ARG A 310 15.66 21.04 14.46
N ALA A 311 14.37 20.89 14.79
CA ALA A 311 13.44 20.08 13.99
C ALA A 311 13.30 20.63 12.56
N VAL A 312 13.17 21.95 12.40
CA VAL A 312 13.09 22.59 11.07
C VAL A 312 14.41 22.45 10.30
N ASN A 313 15.56 22.59 10.95
CA ASN A 313 16.85 22.37 10.29
C ASN A 313 17.07 20.92 9.87
N TRP A 314 16.55 19.96 10.65
CA TRP A 314 16.55 18.55 10.27
C TRP A 314 15.63 18.31 9.08
N LEU A 315 14.40 18.85 9.11
CA LEU A 315 13.41 18.77 8.04
C LEU A 315 13.98 19.22 6.69
N PHE A 316 14.63 20.40 6.65
CA PHE A 316 15.21 20.97 5.43
C PHE A 316 16.41 20.18 4.85
N LYS A 317 16.84 19.10 5.51
CA LYS A 317 17.91 18.20 5.02
C LYS A 317 17.36 16.85 4.53
N GLN A 318 16.06 16.62 4.62
CA GLN A 318 15.44 15.36 4.25
C GLN A 318 15.06 15.32 2.77
N SER A 319 14.93 14.10 2.24
CA SER A 319 14.50 13.87 0.87
C SER A 319 13.01 14.12 0.66
N ALA A 320 12.57 14.15 -0.60
CA ALA A 320 11.18 14.39 -0.96
C ALA A 320 10.23 13.33 -0.39
N GLU A 321 10.61 12.05 -0.41
CA GLU A 321 9.80 10.92 0.05
C GLU A 321 9.47 11.05 1.55
N VAL A 322 10.46 11.45 2.35
CA VAL A 322 10.29 11.69 3.79
C VAL A 322 9.40 12.90 4.03
N LEU A 323 9.68 14.01 3.34
CA LEU A 323 8.98 15.28 3.54
C LEU A 323 7.54 15.26 3.04
N ASP A 324 7.26 14.53 1.96
CA ASP A 324 5.92 14.34 1.47
C ASP A 324 5.08 13.57 2.45
N TRP A 325 5.59 12.45 2.97
CA TRP A 325 4.89 11.71 4.00
C TRP A 325 4.65 12.56 5.26
N ILE A 326 5.63 13.36 5.69
CA ILE A 326 5.44 14.30 6.80
C ILE A 326 4.34 15.31 6.47
N SER A 327 4.38 15.96 5.30
CA SER A 327 3.40 16.97 4.88
C SER A 327 1.97 16.42 4.87
N LEU A 328 1.81 15.15 4.48
CA LEU A 328 0.52 14.47 4.45
C LEU A 328 -0.03 14.20 5.85
N ASN A 329 0.84 13.96 6.83
CA ASN A 329 0.45 13.50 8.17
C ASN A 329 0.63 14.56 9.27
N ILE A 330 1.19 15.73 8.97
CA ILE A 330 1.58 16.76 9.96
C ILE A 330 0.41 17.34 10.77
N GLN A 331 -0.82 17.17 10.28
CA GLN A 331 -2.04 17.53 11.01
C GLN A 331 -2.22 16.68 12.27
N HIS A 332 -1.66 15.46 12.29
CA HIS A 332 -1.59 14.67 13.49
C HIS A 332 -0.37 15.10 14.32
N SER A 333 -0.61 15.72 15.48
CA SER A 333 0.45 16.30 16.33
C SER A 333 1.48 15.27 16.83
N ASN A 334 1.14 13.98 16.86
CA ASN A 334 2.08 12.88 17.06
C ASN A 334 3.26 12.89 16.06
N ILE A 335 3.04 13.27 14.80
CA ILE A 335 4.10 13.35 13.78
C ILE A 335 5.12 14.42 14.16
N ARG A 336 4.67 15.55 14.71
CA ARG A 336 5.54 16.63 15.17
C ARG A 336 6.48 16.14 16.28
N THR A 337 5.95 15.32 17.22
CA THR A 337 6.77 14.71 18.28
C THR A 337 7.79 13.71 17.73
N ALA A 338 7.42 12.90 16.74
CA ALA A 338 8.32 11.94 16.09
C ALA A 338 9.47 12.64 15.34
N VAL A 339 9.15 13.65 14.54
CA VAL A 339 10.13 14.47 13.80
C VAL A 339 11.06 15.21 14.76
N THR A 340 10.51 15.80 15.83
CA THR A 340 11.33 16.49 16.83
C THR A 340 12.28 15.51 17.52
N ALA A 341 11.83 14.31 17.87
CA ALA A 341 12.68 13.27 18.44
C ALA A 341 13.81 12.84 17.49
N LEU A 342 13.52 12.61 16.20
CA LEU A 342 14.54 12.27 15.20
C LEU A 342 15.54 13.38 14.94
N SER A 343 15.13 14.65 15.10
CA SER A 343 16.05 15.79 14.93
C SER A 343 17.24 15.76 15.92
N PHE A 344 17.12 15.01 17.03
CA PHE A 344 18.21 14.79 17.99
C PHE A 344 19.10 13.58 17.66
N VAL A 345 18.77 12.82 16.62
CA VAL A 345 19.54 11.67 16.12
C VAL A 345 20.31 12.10 14.87
N ASP A 346 21.53 11.60 14.70
CA ASP A 346 22.27 11.79 13.46
C ASP A 346 21.70 10.88 12.36
N CYS A 347 21.08 11.52 11.36
CA CYS A 347 20.46 10.83 10.21
C CYS A 347 21.28 11.03 8.92
N SER A 348 22.46 11.66 8.98
CA SER A 348 23.20 12.11 7.78
C SER A 348 23.63 10.99 6.84
N GLN A 349 23.84 9.78 7.38
CA GLN A 349 24.25 8.59 6.63
C GLN A 349 23.11 7.57 6.47
N MET A 350 21.87 7.96 6.78
CA MET A 350 20.73 7.06 6.73
C MET A 350 20.02 7.18 5.40
N HIS A 351 19.71 6.04 4.78
CA HIS A 351 18.92 6.01 3.56
C HIS A 351 17.51 6.56 3.84
N PRO A 352 16.91 7.39 2.95
CA PRO A 352 15.61 8.02 3.20
C PRO A 352 14.48 7.06 3.54
N GLN A 353 14.44 5.89 2.88
CA GLN A 353 13.42 4.86 3.14
C GLN A 353 13.51 4.30 4.58
N ILE A 354 14.72 4.25 5.17
CA ILE A 354 14.89 3.87 6.58
C ILE A 354 14.31 4.95 7.49
N ILE A 355 14.60 6.22 7.21
CA ILE A 355 14.05 7.35 7.98
C ILE A 355 12.52 7.35 7.93
N LEU A 356 11.95 7.14 6.73
CA LEU A 356 10.52 7.03 6.52
C LEU A 356 9.91 5.86 7.30
N ALA A 357 10.52 4.67 7.22
CA ALA A 357 10.06 3.50 7.96
C ALA A 357 10.07 3.71 9.48
N VAL A 358 11.08 4.40 10.02
CA VAL A 358 11.14 4.77 11.43
C VAL A 358 9.99 5.72 11.80
N LEU A 359 9.76 6.77 11.02
CA LEU A 359 8.65 7.70 11.25
C LEU A 359 7.29 6.98 11.24
N GLN A 360 7.05 6.14 10.23
CA GLN A 360 5.81 5.36 10.08
C GLN A 360 5.60 4.35 11.21
N TYR A 361 6.66 3.66 11.65
CA TYR A 361 6.56 2.70 12.75
C TYR A 361 6.16 3.39 14.07
N PHE A 362 6.76 4.54 14.36
CA PHE A 362 6.58 5.24 15.63
C PHE A 362 5.41 6.23 15.65
N GLN A 363 4.77 6.51 14.50
CA GLN A 363 3.72 7.53 14.39
C GLN A 363 2.64 7.38 15.46
N HIS A 364 2.17 6.16 15.76
CA HIS A 364 1.06 5.94 16.69
C HIS A 364 1.46 5.94 18.17
N VAL A 365 2.75 5.92 18.50
CA VAL A 365 3.22 5.78 19.89
C VAL A 365 4.00 7.00 20.39
N CYS A 366 4.64 7.78 19.51
CA CYS A 366 5.50 8.90 19.88
C CYS A 366 4.84 9.89 20.84
N ALA A 367 3.59 10.27 20.59
CA ALA A 367 2.86 11.20 21.44
C ALA A 367 2.74 10.70 22.89
N ARG A 368 2.38 9.43 23.08
CA ARG A 368 2.22 8.83 24.41
C ARG A 368 3.56 8.79 25.15
N LEU A 369 4.63 8.36 24.48
CA LEU A 369 5.96 8.27 25.08
C LEU A 369 6.56 9.65 25.39
N PHE A 370 6.27 10.63 24.53
CA PHE A 370 6.59 12.04 24.76
C PHE A 370 5.89 12.56 26.01
N ILE A 371 4.57 12.40 26.12
CA ILE A 371 3.80 12.88 27.28
C ILE A 371 4.29 12.24 28.57
N GLN A 372 4.57 10.94 28.60
CA GLN A 372 5.12 10.27 29.78
C GLN A 372 6.46 10.88 30.21
N SER A 373 7.36 11.12 29.26
CA SER A 373 8.68 11.69 29.54
C SER A 373 8.59 13.17 29.95
N CYS A 374 7.74 13.95 29.26
CA CYS A 374 7.49 15.35 29.55
C CYS A 374 6.84 15.54 30.92
N HIS A 375 5.85 14.72 31.27
CA HIS A 375 5.21 14.73 32.57
C HIS A 375 6.21 14.44 33.69
N ALA A 376 7.03 13.39 33.56
CA ALA A 376 8.04 13.06 34.58
C ALA A 376 9.01 14.22 34.82
N ILE A 377 9.52 14.84 33.76
CA ILE A 377 10.43 15.99 33.84
C ILE A 377 9.73 17.24 34.39
N ALA A 378 8.49 17.49 33.97
CA ALA A 378 7.71 18.64 34.42
C ALA A 378 7.47 18.61 35.94
N ILE A 379 7.23 17.43 36.51
CA ILE A 379 7.14 17.24 37.96
C ILE A 379 8.51 17.42 38.62
N GLU A 380 9.57 16.76 38.12
CA GLU A 380 10.91 16.84 38.68
C GLU A 380 11.47 18.27 38.74
N GLN A 381 11.16 19.08 37.72
CA GLN A 381 11.67 20.43 37.55
C GLN A 381 10.64 21.53 37.88
N ASN A 382 9.50 21.19 38.47
CA ASN A 382 8.44 22.14 38.85
C ASN A 382 7.99 23.07 37.70
N TRP A 383 7.81 22.52 36.50
CA TRP A 383 7.45 23.28 35.30
C TRP A 383 6.10 24.01 35.40
N PHE A 384 5.16 23.47 36.16
CA PHE A 384 3.83 24.08 36.33
C PHE A 384 3.87 25.41 37.08
N GLU A 385 4.87 25.60 37.96
CA GLU A 385 5.11 26.82 38.73
C GLU A 385 6.14 27.75 38.04
N HIS A 386 6.65 27.36 36.87
CA HIS A 386 7.68 28.11 36.18
C HIS A 386 7.13 29.46 35.66
N PRO A 387 7.85 30.59 35.81
CA PRO A 387 7.35 31.92 35.41
C PRO A 387 6.96 32.07 33.92
N GLN A 388 7.51 31.21 33.06
CA GLN A 388 7.22 31.20 31.63
C GLN A 388 5.96 30.39 31.28
N ASN A 389 5.45 29.56 32.21
CA ASN A 389 4.22 28.83 32.02
C ASN A 389 3.00 29.71 32.30
N LYS A 390 2.40 30.25 31.24
CA LYS A 390 1.19 31.08 31.30
C LYS A 390 -0.08 30.37 30.85
N THR A 391 0.01 29.08 30.51
CA THR A 391 -1.02 28.44 29.67
C THR A 391 -1.66 27.22 30.32
N VAL A 392 -0.93 26.47 31.15
CA VAL A 392 -1.43 25.18 31.65
C VAL A 392 -1.18 24.96 33.14
N VAL A 393 -2.01 24.15 33.77
CA VAL A 393 -1.85 23.64 35.15
C VAL A 393 -2.12 22.14 35.20
N LEU A 394 -1.58 21.45 36.20
CA LEU A 394 -1.79 20.02 36.36
C LEU A 394 -3.19 19.74 36.92
N GLN A 395 -3.98 18.93 36.22
CA GLN A 395 -5.32 18.54 36.70
C GLN A 395 -5.20 17.78 38.03
N GLY A 396 -5.97 18.21 39.04
CA GLY A 396 -5.93 17.63 40.39
C GLY A 396 -5.18 18.48 41.42
N THR A 397 -4.50 19.56 41.00
CA THR A 397 -3.99 20.59 41.92
C THR A 397 -5.06 21.63 42.24
N LYS A 398 -5.01 22.23 43.45
CA LYS A 398 -5.92 23.34 43.81
C LYS A 398 -5.63 24.54 42.92
N GLN A 399 -6.50 24.77 41.93
CA GLN A 399 -6.46 25.95 41.06
C GLN A 399 -7.17 27.11 41.75
N ALA A 400 -6.53 28.28 41.79
CA ALA A 400 -7.15 29.49 42.32
C ALA A 400 -8.28 29.95 41.38
N MET A 401 -9.30 30.64 41.91
CA MET A 401 -10.47 31.09 41.13
C MET A 401 -10.12 32.06 39.99
N ASP A 402 -8.98 32.74 40.10
CA ASP A 402 -8.42 33.71 39.15
C ASP A 402 -7.39 33.09 38.18
N ASP A 403 -7.07 31.82 38.33
CA ASP A 403 -6.15 31.13 37.43
C ASP A 403 -6.88 30.61 36.18
N HIS A 404 -6.72 31.32 35.07
CA HIS A 404 -7.35 30.99 33.78
C HIS A 404 -6.59 29.96 32.93
N ARG A 405 -5.53 29.34 33.47
CA ARG A 405 -4.75 28.31 32.76
C ARG A 405 -5.57 27.04 32.53
N VAL A 406 -5.28 26.32 31.44
CA VAL A 406 -5.96 25.07 31.08
C VAL A 406 -5.47 23.93 31.96
N ALA A 407 -6.38 23.20 32.62
CA ALA A 407 -6.04 22.02 33.40
C ALA A 407 -5.79 20.81 32.50
N ILE A 408 -4.57 20.25 32.56
CA ILE A 408 -4.13 19.13 31.71
C ILE A 408 -3.78 17.89 32.53
N ARG A 409 -4.03 16.71 31.97
CA ARG A 409 -3.59 15.40 32.49
C ARG A 409 -2.60 14.74 31.52
N PRO A 410 -1.78 13.75 31.93
CA PRO A 410 -0.86 13.04 31.04
C PRO A 410 -1.63 12.12 30.06
N SER A 411 -2.27 12.73 29.07
CA SER A 411 -3.11 12.07 28.06
C SER A 411 -2.91 12.71 26.69
N ILE A 412 -3.03 11.90 25.64
CA ILE A 412 -2.90 12.33 24.25
C ILE A 412 -3.91 13.40 23.85
N LEU A 413 -5.03 13.50 24.57
CA LEU A 413 -6.03 14.55 24.37
C LEU A 413 -5.49 15.96 24.64
N TYR A 414 -4.41 16.08 25.41
CA TYR A 414 -3.75 17.35 25.75
C TYR A 414 -2.37 17.48 25.09
N LEU A 415 -2.14 16.76 23.97
CA LEU A 415 -0.82 16.69 23.34
C LEU A 415 -0.31 18.08 22.94
N ASP A 416 -1.17 18.91 22.36
CA ASP A 416 -0.80 20.26 21.92
C ASP A 416 -0.45 21.14 23.12
N GLU A 417 -1.16 21.02 24.23
CA GLU A 417 -0.87 21.71 25.49
C GLU A 417 0.45 21.24 26.12
N TRP A 418 0.74 19.93 26.07
CA TRP A 418 2.01 19.37 26.53
C TRP A 418 3.19 19.85 25.67
N MET A 419 3.01 19.90 24.34
CA MET A 419 4.00 20.45 23.42
C MET A 419 4.22 21.95 23.67
N ALA A 420 3.14 22.72 23.86
CA ALA A 420 3.20 24.13 24.18
C ALA A 420 3.90 24.39 25.53
N LEU A 421 3.65 23.57 26.56
CA LEU A 421 4.34 23.67 27.85
C LEU A 421 5.84 23.45 27.69
N ALA A 422 6.23 22.36 27.03
CA ALA A 422 7.64 22.06 26.77
C ALA A 422 8.30 23.17 25.95
N SER A 423 7.62 23.66 24.90
CA SER A 423 8.07 24.77 24.05
C SER A 423 8.26 26.06 24.83
N ASN A 424 7.31 26.44 25.69
CA ASN A 424 7.37 27.69 26.45
C ASN A 424 8.50 27.72 27.47
N ILE A 425 8.78 26.59 28.13
CA ILE A 425 9.82 26.49 29.16
C ILE A 425 11.20 26.25 28.54
N ALA A 426 11.29 25.46 27.46
CA ALA A 426 12.54 25.11 26.82
C ALA A 426 12.85 25.94 25.55
N LYS A 427 12.11 27.04 25.30
CA LYS A 427 12.16 27.84 24.06
C LYS A 427 13.56 28.28 23.63
N HIS A 428 14.45 28.48 24.61
CA HIS A 428 15.83 28.92 24.41
C HIS A 428 16.86 27.93 24.97
N ASP A 429 16.42 26.76 25.44
CA ASP A 429 17.26 25.72 26.01
C ASP A 429 17.07 24.40 25.24
N ASP A 430 17.87 24.25 24.18
CA ASP A 430 17.94 23.01 23.39
C ASP A 430 18.30 21.78 24.25
N LEU A 431 18.98 21.98 25.38
CA LEU A 431 19.34 20.90 26.29
C LEU A 431 18.13 20.44 27.12
N ALA A 432 17.31 21.38 27.61
CA ALA A 432 16.04 21.06 28.26
C ALA A 432 15.09 20.34 27.29
N MET A 433 14.96 20.83 26.06
CA MET A 433 14.13 20.17 25.05
C MET A 433 14.66 18.76 24.73
N LYS A 434 15.98 18.62 24.55
CA LYS A 434 16.62 17.31 24.32
C LYS A 434 16.35 16.33 25.46
N LYS A 435 16.33 16.76 26.73
CA LYS A 435 16.04 15.88 27.87
C LYS A 435 14.67 15.24 27.76
N VAL A 436 13.65 15.98 27.31
CA VAL A 436 12.29 15.46 27.10
C VAL A 436 12.26 14.37 26.03
N TYR A 437 12.92 14.60 24.91
CA TYR A 437 12.91 13.68 23.77
C TYR A 437 13.94 12.56 23.88
N LEU A 438 14.92 12.64 24.79
CA LEU A 438 16.10 11.76 24.83
C LEU A 438 15.76 10.28 24.80
N ARG A 439 14.77 9.86 25.58
CA ARG A 439 14.35 8.45 25.69
C ARG A 439 13.74 7.97 24.38
N LEU A 440 12.86 8.78 23.80
CA LEU A 440 12.23 8.51 22.50
C LEU A 440 13.28 8.46 21.38
N SER A 441 14.17 9.46 21.30
CA SER A 441 15.25 9.49 20.31
C SER A 441 16.15 8.26 20.38
N ARG A 442 16.49 7.77 21.57
CA ARG A 442 17.33 6.56 21.74
C ARG A 442 16.64 5.30 21.22
N VAL A 443 15.35 5.14 21.48
CA VAL A 443 14.59 3.98 20.97
C VAL A 443 14.40 4.06 19.46
N MET A 444 14.07 5.24 18.92
CA MET A 444 13.97 5.43 17.47
C MET A 444 15.31 5.19 16.77
N GLN A 445 16.42 5.66 17.36
CA GLN A 445 17.77 5.39 16.85
C GLN A 445 18.09 3.89 16.87
N ALA A 446 17.74 3.16 17.93
CA ALA A 446 17.97 1.72 18.01
C ALA A 446 17.24 0.95 16.90
N PHE A 447 16.00 1.33 16.59
CA PHE A 447 15.26 0.77 15.46
C PHE A 447 15.89 1.13 14.11
N MET A 448 16.25 2.40 13.93
CA MET A 448 16.90 2.91 12.72
C MET A 448 18.21 2.18 12.40
N LEU A 449 19.07 2.01 13.40
CA LEU A 449 20.34 1.27 13.26
C LEU A 449 20.11 -0.22 12.99
N HIS A 450 19.05 -0.79 13.54
CA HIS A 450 18.68 -2.18 13.25
C HIS A 450 18.22 -2.33 11.79
N LEU A 451 17.39 -1.42 11.29
CA LEU A 451 16.98 -1.38 9.89
C LEU A 451 18.19 -1.24 8.96
N GLN A 452 19.08 -0.28 9.23
CA GLN A 452 20.32 -0.12 8.46
C GLN A 452 21.17 -1.39 8.44
N LYS A 453 21.24 -2.12 9.56
CA LYS A 453 21.98 -3.37 9.64
C LYS A 453 21.36 -4.47 8.77
N VAL A 454 20.03 -4.63 8.77
CA VAL A 454 19.36 -5.69 8.00
C VAL A 454 19.32 -5.37 6.50
N THR A 455 19.35 -4.10 6.12
CA THR A 455 19.37 -3.66 4.71
C THR A 455 20.77 -3.32 4.19
N LEU A 456 21.83 -3.55 4.95
CA LEU A 456 23.19 -3.09 4.62
C LEU A 456 23.68 -3.55 3.24
N ASN A 457 23.30 -4.76 2.84
CA ASN A 457 23.72 -5.40 1.60
C ASN A 457 22.66 -5.31 0.49
N PHE A 458 21.63 -4.49 0.66
CA PHE A 458 20.59 -4.35 -0.36
C PHE A 458 21.08 -3.46 -1.50
N PRO A 459 20.82 -3.84 -2.76
CA PRO A 459 20.89 -2.91 -3.89
C PRO A 459 19.98 -1.70 -3.65
N GLU A 460 20.38 -0.54 -4.17
CA GLU A 460 19.65 0.72 -3.99
C GLU A 460 18.20 0.63 -4.48
N ASP A 461 17.97 0.03 -5.65
CA ASP A 461 16.64 -0.16 -6.24
C ASP A 461 15.71 -1.02 -5.34
N LEU A 462 16.27 -1.88 -4.48
CA LEU A 462 15.50 -2.68 -3.52
C LEU A 462 15.12 -1.91 -2.25
N MET A 463 15.77 -0.78 -1.97
CA MET A 463 15.49 0.03 -0.78
C MET A 463 14.07 0.63 -0.79
N ALA A 464 13.47 0.85 -1.96
CA ALA A 464 12.08 1.29 -2.10
C ALA A 464 11.07 0.26 -1.57
N PHE A 465 11.45 -1.02 -1.47
CA PHE A 465 10.54 -2.14 -1.15
C PHE A 465 10.69 -2.70 0.26
N ILE A 466 11.43 -2.00 1.15
CA ILE A 466 11.66 -2.48 2.52
C ILE A 466 10.38 -2.49 3.36
N LEU A 467 9.41 -1.64 3.01
CA LEU A 467 8.09 -1.60 3.65
C LEU A 467 7.18 -2.70 3.07
N PRO A 468 6.38 -3.40 3.89
CA PRO A 468 5.48 -4.44 3.41
C PRO A 468 4.47 -3.97 2.35
N GLU A 469 4.04 -2.72 2.41
CA GLU A 469 3.05 -2.13 1.52
C GLU A 469 3.57 -1.98 0.09
N THR A 470 4.83 -1.54 -0.06
CA THR A 470 5.46 -1.30 -1.38
C THR A 470 5.86 -2.60 -2.08
N GLN A 471 5.91 -3.73 -1.38
CA GLN A 471 6.13 -5.05 -2.01
C GLN A 471 4.97 -5.51 -2.91
N ARG A 472 3.88 -4.74 -3.00
CA ARG A 472 2.76 -4.97 -3.94
C ARG A 472 2.90 -4.21 -5.24
N ASP A 473 3.91 -3.35 -5.34
CA ASP A 473 4.15 -2.51 -6.51
C ASP A 473 4.56 -3.38 -7.71
N ARG A 474 4.21 -2.91 -8.91
CA ARG A 474 4.40 -3.55 -10.21
C ARG A 474 5.83 -4.05 -10.40
N ASP A 475 6.80 -3.21 -10.07
CA ASP A 475 8.21 -3.46 -10.38
C ASP A 475 8.93 -4.33 -9.34
N PHE A 476 8.31 -4.62 -8.19
CA PHE A 476 8.95 -5.35 -7.10
C PHE A 476 9.54 -6.69 -7.55
N TYR A 477 8.76 -7.50 -8.27
CA TYR A 477 9.22 -8.80 -8.77
C TYR A 477 10.28 -8.65 -9.87
N THR A 478 10.14 -7.65 -10.74
CA THR A 478 11.12 -7.35 -11.80
C THR A 478 12.48 -6.98 -11.20
N VAL A 479 12.49 -6.16 -10.15
CA VAL A 479 13.72 -5.74 -9.45
C VAL A 479 14.35 -6.92 -8.70
N LEU A 480 13.56 -7.76 -8.02
CA LEU A 480 14.05 -8.99 -7.39
C LEU A 480 14.71 -9.94 -8.40
N GLN A 481 14.08 -10.14 -9.56
CA GLN A 481 14.62 -10.99 -10.63
C GLN A 481 15.92 -10.43 -11.19
N ARG A 482 16.00 -9.11 -11.43
CA ARG A 482 17.22 -8.42 -11.89
C ARG A 482 18.40 -8.68 -10.95
N HIS A 483 18.16 -8.69 -9.65
CA HIS A 483 19.18 -8.93 -8.62
C HIS A 483 19.31 -10.40 -8.20
N LYS A 484 18.59 -11.33 -8.85
CA LYS A 484 18.58 -12.77 -8.53
C LYS A 484 18.29 -13.07 -7.05
N MET A 485 17.44 -12.26 -6.42
CA MET A 485 17.07 -12.42 -5.02
C MET A 485 15.68 -13.08 -4.90
N PRO A 486 15.56 -14.27 -4.30
CA PRO A 486 14.26 -14.87 -4.05
C PRO A 486 13.43 -14.04 -3.05
N GLN A 487 12.11 -13.99 -3.29
CA GLN A 487 11.17 -13.23 -2.46
C GLN A 487 11.23 -13.61 -0.97
N ASP A 488 11.30 -14.90 -0.67
CA ASP A 488 11.36 -15.38 0.72
C ASP A 488 12.65 -14.93 1.41
N VAL A 489 13.78 -14.91 0.69
CA VAL A 489 15.07 -14.45 1.23
C VAL A 489 15.01 -12.96 1.56
N PHE A 490 14.42 -12.14 0.68
CA PHE A 490 14.20 -10.72 0.92
C PHE A 490 13.35 -10.51 2.18
N ARG A 491 12.19 -11.17 2.26
CA ARG A 491 11.26 -11.03 3.38
C ARG A 491 11.86 -11.50 4.71
N GLN A 492 12.62 -12.59 4.71
CA GLN A 492 13.26 -13.14 5.92
C GLN A 492 14.21 -12.17 6.62
N GLN A 493 14.77 -11.17 5.93
CA GLN A 493 15.63 -10.14 6.54
C GLN A 493 14.88 -9.27 7.55
N PHE A 494 13.56 -9.12 7.38
CA PHE A 494 12.71 -8.28 8.23
C PHE A 494 12.01 -9.07 9.35
N TYR A 495 12.26 -10.37 9.46
CA TYR A 495 11.79 -11.17 10.59
C TYR A 495 12.87 -11.27 11.66
N VAL A 496 12.44 -11.32 12.93
CA VAL A 496 13.39 -11.45 14.03
C VAL A 496 14.07 -12.81 14.00
N GLN A 497 15.38 -12.78 13.76
CA GLN A 497 16.24 -13.96 13.80
C GLN A 497 16.62 -14.25 15.26
N ASN A 498 16.61 -15.53 15.66
CA ASN A 498 16.99 -16.05 16.99
C ASN A 498 15.91 -16.10 18.09
N SER A 499 14.64 -15.90 17.74
CA SER A 499 13.51 -16.22 18.64
C SER A 499 12.86 -17.50 18.10
N GLY A 500 13.44 -18.67 18.38
CA GLY A 500 13.05 -19.97 17.77
C GLY A 500 11.57 -20.37 17.84
N THR A 501 10.75 -19.60 18.57
CA THR A 501 9.32 -19.76 18.78
C THR A 501 8.45 -18.65 18.16
N ILE A 502 9.00 -17.50 17.73
CA ILE A 502 8.20 -16.31 17.38
C ILE A 502 8.58 -15.77 16.00
N ARG A 503 7.74 -16.01 14.99
CA ARG A 503 7.84 -15.43 13.64
C ARG A 503 7.12 -14.08 13.58
N LYS A 504 7.77 -13.02 14.06
CA LYS A 504 7.26 -11.64 14.00
C LYS A 504 8.13 -10.76 13.11
N SER A 505 7.48 -9.89 12.34
CA SER A 505 8.14 -8.87 11.55
C SER A 505 8.65 -7.77 12.48
N ILE A 506 9.80 -7.16 12.15
CA ILE A 506 10.31 -5.99 12.86
C ILE A 506 9.40 -4.75 12.71
N PHE A 507 8.49 -4.78 11.73
CA PHE A 507 7.48 -3.73 11.50
C PHE A 507 6.18 -3.96 12.29
N ASP A 508 6.00 -5.13 12.91
CA ASP A 508 4.81 -5.42 13.70
C ASP A 508 4.74 -4.53 14.95
N ALA A 509 3.52 -4.30 15.45
CA ALA A 509 3.25 -3.54 16.69
C ALA A 509 3.92 -4.09 17.96
N TYR A 510 4.54 -5.26 17.88
CA TYR A 510 4.94 -6.07 19.03
C TYR A 510 5.83 -5.32 20.03
N VAL A 511 6.92 -4.69 19.57
CA VAL A 511 7.78 -3.87 20.44
C VAL A 511 7.08 -2.57 20.80
N ARG A 512 6.34 -1.96 19.87
CA ARG A 512 5.64 -0.69 20.06
C ARG A 512 4.69 -0.74 21.25
N ASP A 513 3.95 -1.83 21.41
CA ASP A 513 2.99 -2.00 22.51
C ASP A 513 3.71 -2.09 23.87
N TYR A 514 4.86 -2.75 23.91
CA TYR A 514 5.71 -2.85 25.09
C TYR A 514 6.32 -1.50 25.52
N LEU A 515 6.67 -0.62 24.57
CA LEU A 515 7.38 0.63 24.88
C LEU A 515 6.65 1.52 25.91
N SER A 516 5.32 1.48 25.95
CA SER A 516 4.55 2.26 26.92
C SER A 516 4.75 1.79 28.36
N ALA A 517 4.89 0.48 28.57
CA ALA A 517 5.20 -0.11 29.87
C ALA A 517 6.68 0.11 30.23
N TYR A 518 7.57 -0.12 29.27
CA TYR A 518 9.00 0.16 29.43
C TYR A 518 9.26 1.61 29.85
N PHE A 519 8.51 2.56 29.29
CA PHE A 519 8.65 3.97 29.64
C PHE A 519 8.03 4.34 31.00
N ALA A 520 7.09 3.57 31.50
CA ALA A 520 6.53 3.77 32.84
C ALA A 520 7.53 3.33 33.93
N GLU A 521 8.22 2.21 33.70
CA GLU A 521 9.12 1.59 34.69
C GLU A 521 10.55 2.16 34.65
N THR A 522 11.04 2.51 33.46
CA THR A 522 12.47 2.81 33.27
C THR A 522 12.75 4.31 33.29
N LYS A 523 13.37 4.84 34.35
CA LYS A 523 13.69 6.28 34.45
C LYS A 523 14.61 6.81 33.33
N ALA A 524 15.48 5.98 32.77
CA ALA A 524 16.37 6.38 31.67
C ALA A 524 16.65 5.23 30.69
N VAL A 525 16.56 5.49 29.39
CA VAL A 525 16.93 4.53 28.33
C VAL A 525 18.42 4.66 28.03
N PRO A 526 19.27 3.62 28.15
CA PRO A 526 20.71 3.76 27.92
C PRO A 526 21.07 4.05 26.44
N LYS A 527 22.25 4.64 26.18
CA LYS A 527 22.74 4.84 24.80
C LYS A 527 23.03 3.53 24.05
N THR A 528 23.30 2.46 24.80
CA THR A 528 23.61 1.11 24.29
C THR A 528 22.37 0.27 24.02
N VAL A 529 21.16 0.85 24.15
CA VAL A 529 19.92 0.13 23.84
C VAL A 529 19.93 -0.35 22.39
N THR A 530 19.55 -1.61 22.17
CA THR A 530 19.46 -2.21 20.84
C THR A 530 18.02 -2.64 20.57
N TRP A 531 17.62 -2.64 19.29
CA TRP A 531 16.28 -3.09 18.91
C TRP A 531 16.05 -4.56 19.27
N SER A 532 17.05 -5.42 19.05
CA SER A 532 16.98 -6.83 19.43
C SER A 532 16.81 -7.03 20.94
N GLY A 533 17.47 -6.21 21.77
CA GLY A 533 17.28 -6.25 23.23
C GLY A 533 15.87 -5.81 23.64
N LEU A 534 15.35 -4.74 23.04
CA LEU A 534 13.96 -4.31 23.25
C LEU A 534 12.94 -5.38 22.82
N PHE A 535 13.23 -6.10 21.72
CA PHE A 535 12.40 -7.20 21.26
C PHE A 535 12.38 -8.36 22.25
N GLN A 536 13.53 -8.79 22.76
CA GLN A 536 13.59 -9.85 23.77
C GLN A 536 12.82 -9.48 25.04
N GLN A 537 12.92 -8.22 25.47
CA GLN A 537 12.14 -7.70 26.59
C GLN A 537 10.64 -7.65 26.28
N SER A 538 10.26 -7.25 25.08
CA SER A 538 8.85 -7.24 24.67
C SER A 538 8.27 -8.65 24.60
N VAL A 539 9.07 -9.65 24.18
CA VAL A 539 8.66 -11.06 24.24
C VAL A 539 8.30 -11.46 25.66
N ALA A 540 9.21 -11.27 26.62
CA ALA A 540 8.96 -11.61 28.01
C ALA A 540 7.74 -10.86 28.59
N TRP A 541 7.55 -9.60 28.20
CA TRP A 541 6.43 -8.78 28.66
C TRP A 541 5.08 -9.27 28.12
N HIS A 542 4.97 -9.54 26.81
CA HIS A 542 3.74 -10.08 26.22
C HIS A 542 3.40 -11.46 26.78
N GLU A 543 4.39 -12.30 27.01
CA GLU A 543 4.20 -13.60 27.65
C GLU A 543 3.68 -13.46 29.08
N ASN A 544 4.20 -12.51 29.85
CA ASN A 544 3.71 -12.24 31.21
C ASN A 544 2.27 -11.71 31.20
N ASN A 545 1.96 -10.77 30.31
CA ASN A 545 0.60 -10.23 30.19
C ASN A 545 -0.42 -11.30 29.78
N GLN A 546 -0.06 -12.16 28.82
CA GLN A 546 -0.92 -13.27 28.41
C GLN A 546 -1.15 -14.23 29.58
N LYS A 547 -0.11 -14.53 30.36
CA LYS A 547 -0.23 -15.34 31.59
C LYS A 547 -1.18 -14.67 32.59
N GLU A 548 -1.02 -13.38 32.85
CA GLU A 548 -1.89 -12.61 33.76
C GLU A 548 -3.34 -12.53 33.29
N GLU A 549 -3.58 -12.38 31.98
CA GLU A 549 -4.92 -12.34 31.39
C GLU A 549 -5.64 -13.68 31.53
N ILE A 550 -4.94 -14.79 31.21
CA ILE A 550 -5.46 -16.15 31.41
C ILE A 550 -5.76 -16.37 32.91
N LEU A 551 -4.83 -16.00 33.80
CA LEU A 551 -5.03 -16.12 35.24
C LEU A 551 -6.21 -15.27 35.73
N ALA A 552 -6.37 -14.03 35.24
CA ALA A 552 -7.46 -13.15 35.63
C ALA A 552 -8.81 -13.69 35.14
N LYS A 553 -8.88 -14.22 33.91
CA LYS A 553 -10.07 -14.88 33.38
C LYS A 553 -10.46 -16.08 34.24
N LEU A 554 -9.50 -16.95 34.54
CA LEU A 554 -9.74 -18.14 35.36
C LEU A 554 -10.11 -17.78 36.81
N LYS A 555 -9.51 -16.73 37.40
CA LYS A 555 -9.88 -16.21 38.74
C LYS A 555 -11.29 -15.63 38.80
N LYS A 556 -11.75 -15.01 37.71
CA LYS A 556 -13.08 -14.41 37.63
C LYS A 556 -14.16 -15.47 37.47
N GLU A 557 -13.85 -16.53 36.73
CA GLU A 557 -14.79 -17.60 36.40
C GLU A 557 -14.79 -18.72 37.45
N PHE A 558 -13.69 -18.93 38.18
CA PHE A 558 -13.52 -20.08 39.09
C PHE A 558 -12.82 -19.73 40.42
N SER A 559 -13.19 -20.44 41.49
CA SER A 559 -12.42 -20.47 42.74
C SER A 559 -11.16 -21.29 42.50
N LEU A 560 -10.02 -20.63 42.25
CA LEU A 560 -8.74 -21.30 41.99
C LEU A 560 -8.23 -22.18 43.15
N ALA A 561 -8.87 -22.17 44.32
CA ALA A 561 -8.37 -22.81 45.52
C ALA A 561 -8.68 -24.32 45.63
N ASP A 562 -9.59 -24.87 44.83
CA ASP A 562 -10.26 -26.14 45.19
C ASP A 562 -10.23 -27.27 44.14
N TRP A 563 -9.45 -27.20 43.05
CA TRP A 563 -9.36 -28.38 42.18
C TRP A 563 -8.49 -29.45 42.84
N LYS A 564 -8.99 -30.69 42.83
CA LYS A 564 -8.31 -31.84 43.40
C LYS A 564 -7.59 -32.60 42.27
N PRO A 565 -6.24 -32.61 42.26
CA PRO A 565 -5.46 -33.44 41.33
C PRO A 565 -5.92 -34.89 41.34
N PHE A 566 -5.79 -35.55 40.20
CA PHE A 566 -6.05 -36.97 40.07
C PHE A 566 -4.99 -37.80 40.79
N CYS A 567 -3.72 -37.41 40.67
CA CYS A 567 -2.59 -38.04 41.34
C CYS A 567 -2.22 -37.32 42.64
N ALA A 568 -2.04 -38.07 43.72
CA ALA A 568 -1.51 -37.52 44.97
C ALA A 568 0.01 -37.24 44.89
N ALA A 569 0.74 -37.99 44.07
CA ALA A 569 2.16 -37.80 43.81
C ALA A 569 2.38 -36.85 42.62
N ALA A 570 3.32 -35.92 42.75
CA ALA A 570 3.66 -34.97 41.69
C ALA A 570 4.41 -35.65 40.51
N ASP A 571 5.16 -36.72 40.80
CA ASP A 571 5.94 -37.48 39.84
C ASP A 571 5.48 -38.94 39.85
N VAL A 572 5.10 -39.46 38.68
CA VAL A 572 4.68 -40.85 38.50
C VAL A 572 5.57 -41.49 37.45
N TYR A 573 6.21 -42.60 37.83
CA TYR A 573 7.08 -43.37 36.94
C TYR A 573 6.38 -44.65 36.51
N PHE A 574 6.32 -44.88 35.21
CA PHE A 574 5.78 -46.09 34.62
C PHE A 574 6.74 -46.57 33.54
N GLU A 575 7.34 -47.74 33.77
CA GLU A 575 8.40 -48.29 32.92
C GLU A 575 9.55 -47.29 32.66
N GLN A 576 9.77 -46.91 31.39
CA GLN A 576 10.81 -45.95 30.97
C GLN A 576 10.30 -44.50 30.86
N TRP A 577 9.08 -44.26 31.34
CA TRP A 577 8.38 -42.99 31.21
C TRP A 577 8.14 -42.32 32.55
N HIS A 578 8.18 -40.99 32.50
CA HIS A 578 7.95 -40.11 33.61
C HIS A 578 6.78 -39.19 33.29
N PHE A 579 5.77 -39.21 34.16
CA PHE A 579 4.53 -38.46 34.05
C PHE A 579 4.40 -37.50 35.22
N GLN A 580 4.14 -36.22 34.93
CA GLN A 580 3.80 -35.21 35.93
C GLN A 580 2.43 -34.64 35.62
N GLU A 581 1.47 -34.77 36.53
CA GLU A 581 0.17 -34.11 36.36
C GLU A 581 0.33 -32.59 36.44
N LEU A 582 -0.38 -31.85 35.61
CA LEU A 582 -0.38 -30.40 35.58
C LEU A 582 -1.31 -29.86 36.68
N GLN A 583 -0.80 -29.82 37.91
CA GLN A 583 -1.57 -29.53 39.13
C GLN A 583 -1.70 -28.04 39.49
N SER A 584 -1.16 -27.12 38.69
CA SER A 584 -1.36 -25.67 38.86
C SER A 584 -1.68 -24.98 37.53
N VAL A 585 -2.38 -23.83 37.58
CA VAL A 585 -2.73 -23.06 36.37
C VAL A 585 -1.44 -22.54 35.74
N GLU A 586 -0.48 -22.15 36.57
CA GLU A 586 0.85 -21.75 36.13
C GLU A 586 1.54 -22.87 35.34
N ARG A 587 1.48 -24.12 35.83
CA ARG A 587 2.02 -25.30 35.12
C ARG A 587 1.28 -25.56 33.80
N ILE A 588 -0.04 -25.42 33.76
CA ILE A 588 -0.85 -25.58 32.52
C ILE A 588 -0.45 -24.52 31.48
N ILE A 589 -0.29 -23.26 31.91
CA ILE A 589 0.15 -22.15 31.04
C ILE A 589 1.58 -22.37 30.55
N GLU A 590 2.50 -22.77 31.44
CA GLU A 590 3.90 -23.04 31.10
C GLU A 590 4.02 -24.20 30.11
N GLU A 591 3.26 -25.27 30.30
CA GLU A 591 3.22 -26.40 29.36
C GLU A 591 2.69 -25.96 28.00
N SER A 592 1.56 -25.23 27.98
CA SER A 592 0.95 -24.68 26.75
C SER A 592 1.90 -23.83 25.94
N LYS A 593 2.72 -23.03 26.63
CA LYS A 593 3.73 -22.20 26.01
C LYS A 593 4.90 -23.03 25.46
N LYS A 594 5.44 -23.95 26.27
CA LYS A 594 6.62 -24.74 25.92
C LYS A 594 6.35 -25.69 24.75
N PHE A 595 5.14 -26.22 24.67
CA PHE A 595 4.70 -27.17 23.65
C PHE A 595 3.82 -26.52 22.57
N GLN A 596 3.55 -25.22 22.62
CA GLN A 596 2.77 -24.47 21.61
C GLN A 596 1.38 -25.09 21.32
N HIS A 597 0.71 -25.59 22.36
CA HIS A 597 -0.62 -26.17 22.25
C HIS A 597 -1.66 -25.36 23.03
N CYS A 598 -2.94 -25.50 22.65
CA CYS A 598 -4.03 -24.68 23.19
C CYS A 598 -4.56 -25.13 24.57
N LEU A 599 -3.87 -26.04 25.29
CA LEU A 599 -4.31 -26.59 26.58
C LEU A 599 -4.79 -25.51 27.57
N ALA A 600 -4.03 -24.43 27.78
CA ALA A 600 -4.40 -23.35 28.70
C ALA A 600 -5.64 -22.55 28.25
N ALA A 601 -5.86 -22.41 26.94
CA ALA A 601 -6.98 -21.66 26.40
C ALA A 601 -8.27 -22.50 26.28
N SER A 602 -8.13 -23.80 25.99
CA SER A 602 -9.24 -24.67 25.60
C SER A 602 -9.63 -25.70 26.67
N TYR A 603 -8.69 -26.12 27.53
CA TYR A 603 -8.91 -27.22 28.48
C TYR A 603 -8.72 -26.81 29.95
N ALA A 604 -8.19 -25.62 30.24
CA ALA A 604 -7.98 -25.16 31.62
C ALA A 604 -9.27 -25.20 32.47
N GLN A 605 -10.41 -24.80 31.90
CA GLN A 605 -11.72 -24.90 32.57
C GLN A 605 -12.05 -26.35 32.95
N ARG A 606 -11.99 -27.27 31.99
CA ARG A 606 -12.33 -28.68 32.20
C ARG A 606 -11.39 -29.35 33.20
N ILE A 607 -10.12 -28.93 33.25
CA ILE A 607 -9.16 -29.39 34.26
C ILE A 607 -9.53 -28.90 35.66
N ILE A 608 -9.87 -27.62 35.81
CA ILE A 608 -10.25 -27.01 37.08
C ILE A 608 -11.57 -27.61 37.61
N GLU A 609 -12.54 -27.87 36.73
CA GLU A 609 -13.83 -28.51 37.07
C GLU A 609 -13.68 -30.01 37.37
N GLY A 610 -12.50 -30.60 37.17
CA GLY A 610 -12.23 -32.01 37.41
C GLY A 610 -12.81 -32.95 36.34
N GLU A 611 -13.12 -32.44 35.16
CA GLU A 611 -13.58 -33.23 33.99
C GLU A 611 -12.42 -33.69 33.09
N TYR A 612 -11.23 -33.15 33.31
CA TYR A 612 -10.05 -33.40 32.48
C TYR A 612 -8.79 -33.45 33.35
N ALA A 613 -7.81 -34.25 32.94
CA ALA A 613 -6.47 -34.27 33.54
C ALA A 613 -5.44 -34.19 32.42
N ALA A 614 -4.38 -33.42 32.64
CA ALA A 614 -3.29 -33.29 31.69
C ALA A 614 -1.96 -33.62 32.37
N PHE A 615 -1.09 -34.34 31.65
CA PHE A 615 0.19 -34.81 32.15
C PHE A 615 1.31 -34.39 31.21
N HIS A 616 2.40 -33.89 31.79
CA HIS A 616 3.69 -33.82 31.11
C HIS A 616 4.28 -35.24 31.05
N MET A 617 4.45 -35.78 29.84
CA MET A 617 5.04 -37.09 29.59
C MET A 617 6.46 -36.92 29.03
N SER A 618 7.44 -37.55 29.66
CA SER A 618 8.85 -37.49 29.25
C SER A 618 9.54 -38.86 29.32
N HIS A 619 10.41 -39.14 28.35
CA HIS A 619 11.19 -40.38 28.35
C HIS A 619 12.44 -40.23 29.23
N LEU A 620 12.79 -41.26 30.02
CA LEU A 620 13.92 -41.19 30.95
C LEU A 620 15.29 -41.15 30.26
N LEU A 621 15.41 -41.81 29.10
CA LEU A 621 16.68 -41.98 28.36
C LEU A 621 16.77 -41.16 27.07
N HIS A 622 15.66 -40.58 26.60
CA HIS A 622 15.57 -39.91 25.31
C HIS A 622 14.99 -38.52 25.49
N PRO A 623 15.40 -37.52 24.69
CA PRO A 623 14.90 -36.14 24.81
C PRO A 623 13.48 -35.97 24.23
N LEU A 624 12.61 -36.96 24.43
CA LEU A 624 11.24 -36.97 23.96
C LEU A 624 10.30 -36.48 25.06
N ARG A 625 9.49 -35.48 24.75
CA ARG A 625 8.55 -34.85 25.68
C ARG A 625 7.24 -34.54 24.96
N MET A 626 6.13 -34.80 25.63
CA MET A 626 4.77 -34.72 25.09
C MET A 626 3.79 -34.30 26.19
N THR A 627 2.61 -33.85 25.78
CA THR A 627 1.50 -33.56 26.68
C THR A 627 0.41 -34.61 26.47
N LEU A 628 0.11 -35.38 27.51
CA LEU A 628 -0.97 -36.36 27.53
C LEU A 628 -2.23 -35.70 28.10
N GLY A 629 -3.30 -35.71 27.33
CA GLY A 629 -4.63 -35.26 27.74
C GLY A 629 -5.56 -36.45 28.01
N CYS A 630 -6.25 -36.41 29.14
CA CYS A 630 -7.16 -37.46 29.59
C CYS A 630 -8.51 -36.88 30.00
N ILE A 631 -9.60 -37.50 29.57
CA ILE A 631 -10.94 -37.20 30.06
C ILE A 631 -11.12 -37.91 31.40
N ARG A 632 -11.68 -37.21 32.40
CA ARG A 632 -11.99 -37.77 33.71
C ARG A 632 -13.49 -38.05 33.81
N GLN A 633 -13.85 -39.33 33.96
CA GLN A 633 -15.25 -39.78 34.09
C GLN A 633 -15.35 -40.86 35.16
N ASN A 634 -16.32 -40.75 36.07
CA ASN A 634 -16.59 -41.73 37.13
C ASN A 634 -15.36 -42.12 37.97
N GLY A 635 -14.42 -41.19 38.18
CA GLY A 635 -13.21 -41.45 38.96
C GLY A 635 -12.08 -42.15 38.20
N GLN A 636 -12.25 -42.41 36.90
CA GLN A 636 -11.23 -43.01 36.03
C GLN A 636 -10.81 -42.03 34.92
N LEU A 637 -9.60 -42.22 34.41
CA LEU A 637 -9.08 -41.52 33.24
C LEU A 637 -9.32 -42.33 31.96
N SER A 638 -9.75 -41.66 30.90
CA SER A 638 -9.76 -42.19 29.55
C SER A 638 -8.84 -41.37 28.66
N PHE A 639 -8.15 -42.05 27.75
CA PHE A 639 -7.27 -41.41 26.78
C PHE A 639 -8.07 -40.48 25.87
N ASP A 640 -7.61 -39.24 25.71
CA ASP A 640 -8.17 -38.28 24.76
C ASP A 640 -7.15 -37.99 23.66
N GLN A 641 -5.96 -37.50 24.04
CA GLN A 641 -4.94 -37.08 23.08
C GLN A 641 -3.52 -37.18 23.65
N LEU A 642 -2.54 -37.33 22.76
CA LEU A 642 -1.12 -37.23 23.07
C LEU A 642 -0.44 -36.37 22.01
N GLU A 643 0.04 -35.21 22.43
CA GLU A 643 0.57 -34.18 21.54
C GLU A 643 2.06 -33.93 21.77
N LEU A 644 2.81 -33.83 20.68
CA LEU A 644 4.15 -33.26 20.60
C LEU A 644 4.07 -31.72 20.55
N PRO A 645 5.20 -31.01 20.63
CA PRO A 645 5.22 -29.58 20.35
C PRO A 645 4.51 -29.22 19.03
N ASN A 646 3.81 -28.09 19.00
CA ASN A 646 3.04 -27.55 17.87
C ASN A 646 1.76 -28.34 17.51
N ASN A 647 1.16 -29.06 18.46
CA ASN A 647 -0.02 -29.93 18.26
C ASN A 647 0.24 -31.06 17.25
N GLU A 648 1.50 -31.48 17.07
CA GLU A 648 1.82 -32.65 16.25
C GLU A 648 1.36 -33.93 16.96
N LYS A 649 0.70 -34.85 16.23
CA LYS A 649 0.21 -36.10 16.82
C LYS A 649 1.35 -37.08 17.06
N ALA A 650 1.35 -37.69 18.25
CA ALA A 650 2.30 -38.73 18.59
C ALA A 650 2.13 -40.00 17.73
N ALA A 651 3.23 -40.70 17.47
CA ALA A 651 3.22 -41.98 16.79
C ALA A 651 2.47 -43.05 17.61
N GLU A 652 1.89 -44.04 16.93
CA GLU A 652 0.97 -45.01 17.53
C GLU A 652 1.57 -45.79 18.72
N HIS A 653 2.86 -46.15 18.65
CA HIS A 653 3.54 -46.84 19.76
C HIS A 653 3.66 -45.98 21.03
N LEU A 654 3.75 -44.65 20.90
CA LEU A 654 3.78 -43.72 22.03
C LEU A 654 2.39 -43.57 22.65
N VAL A 655 1.36 -43.56 21.80
CA VAL A 655 -0.05 -43.56 22.23
C VAL A 655 -0.36 -44.84 23.02
N GLN A 656 0.12 -46.00 22.55
CA GLN A 656 -0.04 -47.27 23.28
C GLN A 656 0.60 -47.22 24.67
N ALA A 657 1.81 -46.66 24.81
CA ALA A 657 2.46 -46.48 26.11
C ALA A 657 1.65 -45.57 27.06
N ALA A 658 1.11 -44.47 26.55
CA ALA A 658 0.24 -43.59 27.33
C ALA A 658 -1.07 -44.28 27.76
N GLN A 659 -1.67 -45.10 26.89
CA GLN A 659 -2.87 -45.87 27.22
C GLN A 659 -2.60 -46.96 28.28
N GLN A 660 -1.45 -47.64 28.21
CA GLN A 660 -1.01 -48.60 29.21
C GLN A 660 -0.79 -47.93 30.57
N PHE A 661 -0.17 -46.75 30.58
CA PHE A 661 -0.04 -45.93 31.78
C PHE A 661 -1.40 -45.59 32.39
N ILE A 662 -2.38 -45.14 31.58
CA ILE A 662 -3.73 -44.83 32.05
C ILE A 662 -4.42 -46.05 32.67
N GLN A 663 -4.34 -47.21 32.01
CA GLN A 663 -4.93 -48.45 32.53
C GLN A 663 -4.31 -48.85 33.86
N TRP A 664 -2.97 -48.79 33.96
CA TRP A 664 -2.25 -49.05 35.19
C TRP A 664 -2.64 -48.07 36.30
N LEU A 665 -2.66 -46.77 36.00
CA LEU A 665 -2.97 -45.71 36.97
C LEU A 665 -4.40 -45.83 37.52
N ASN A 666 -5.38 -46.13 36.66
CA ASN A 666 -6.75 -46.39 37.09
C ASN A 666 -6.83 -47.62 38.01
N ALA A 667 -6.10 -48.69 37.70
CA ALA A 667 -6.08 -49.90 38.52
C ALA A 667 -5.39 -49.73 39.88
N GLU A 668 -4.42 -48.81 39.99
CA GLU A 668 -3.79 -48.46 41.27
C GLU A 668 -4.69 -47.60 42.17
N ILE A 669 -5.61 -46.83 41.60
CA ILE A 669 -6.55 -45.98 42.36
C ILE A 669 -7.73 -46.78 42.93
N ASP A 670 -8.08 -47.90 42.28
CA ASP A 670 -9.13 -48.82 42.73
C ASP A 670 -8.65 -49.79 43.84
N LYS A 671 -7.36 -49.72 44.24
CA LYS A 671 -6.78 -50.46 45.38
C LYS A 671 -6.80 -49.61 46.65
#